data_AF-A0A9D5MTT0-F1
#
_entry.id   AF-A0A9D5MTT0-F1
#
_cell.length_a   1.000
_cell.length_b   1.000
_cell.length_c   1.000
_cell.angle_alpha   90.00
_cell.angle_beta   90.00
_cell.angle_gamma   90.00
#
_symmetry.space_group_name_H-M   'P 1'
#
loop_
_entity.id
_entity.type
_entity.pdbx_description
1 polymer ?
#
loop_
_entity_poly.entity_id
_entity_poly.type
_entity_poly.pdbx_seq_one_letter_code
_entity_poly.pdbx_strand_id
1 'polypeptide(L)'
;MRSIWNKKRIHGKFHRPTAIILAGICIATAGYLTPPVVGSAQTQQSPKDYETITDSYNFAVGYREYVQQTDPTRPDDVYVIHADTYVRTQDMEIGEYKDYEGEEGTSVYTGSSGLIEYEVTIKTAGRYDMSIRYYPVKGNGSSIQRSFFIDGELPYSELNSIEFSRVWKNVNSEWNKDNQGNDLRPEQIEAPEWMDSYLYDSEGYVSSRLSVYLTEGKHTITIVSQREPMLLRSITLSNPKDPGAYEEVKASWDALGGADTSGQLIVIEAEGAAKKSTQMLYPIQDQSTPAVTPYSAKCLLNNTIGGTNWQNTGKWIEWNFDTPESGYYDMSMYVKQNFIQGIPVNRKITIDGKVPFEEFHAYPFNYDGDWRMDTLTDKDGEPYKVYLNKGTHTIRMEVVLGEFSKIIDRVEDVIKKLNAIYRKVIRITGVAPDGYRDYELSSTLPGTGDELAELSRELTSIIDELNGMAGVSGESERVLITMRDQLDELSGDPERFSKVLDSYKTNISALGTWVGNVSVQPLQIDRIFIYSPDYETPEVRDGFFQKLLHEIKRLYYSFLIDYNVIGNVSDKKESQTVTVWIGSGRDQANTLKSLTDKRFTYETGINVNVMLVDMGTLLQATLAGEGPDVAIGVSGEIPMNFGLRNAAENLSGFEGFPNLYDDFFESAWDPYVYDQKVYGLPETLSFPMMFYRKDILAELGIVPPKTWDEVKVDLSVLSNNQMDLGMLPTEAVFATLLYQNSGQYYRDDKKASNLASETAIGAFKNFCEYYTKYTLDRETSLTNQFRTGEAPIIIADYTTYCELIASAPDIKGLWGFTRVPGTVREDGSIDHTTASGGTAAIMMSGCQDKDAAWQFMRWWVGADTQSAYGLELEGIMGEAARYPTANKEAFASLPWLVSEYNALYGQMENLKGIPQVPGGYFSWRNVRNAFYKTVISKTMEPREALTEYVRYINEEINYKRKEFNLPVMDE
;
A
#
# COMPACT_ATOMS: atom_id res chain seq x y z
N MET A 1 -26.24 -50.05 -20.17
CA MET A 1 -26.45 -51.52 -20.29
C MET A 1 -25.44 -52.24 -19.42
N ARG A 2 -25.83 -53.40 -18.88
CA ARG A 2 -25.35 -54.09 -17.66
C ARG A 2 -23.95 -54.74 -17.73
N SER A 3 -23.24 -54.66 -16.59
CA SER A 3 -22.58 -55.74 -15.81
C SER A 3 -21.40 -56.58 -16.36
N ILE A 4 -20.30 -56.70 -15.61
CA ILE A 4 -19.93 -57.86 -14.76
C ILE A 4 -18.47 -57.72 -14.24
N TRP A 5 -18.33 -57.99 -12.95
CA TRP A 5 -17.11 -58.17 -12.16
C TRP A 5 -16.15 -59.27 -12.68
N ASN A 6 -14.83 -59.09 -12.53
CA ASN A 6 -14.05 -60.00 -11.67
C ASN A 6 -12.66 -59.49 -11.25
N LYS A 7 -12.34 -59.76 -9.97
CA LYS A 7 -11.08 -59.47 -9.27
C LYS A 7 -9.91 -60.34 -9.76
N LYS A 8 -8.70 -59.78 -9.77
CA LYS A 8 -7.48 -60.45 -9.26
C LYS A 8 -6.39 -59.43 -8.93
N ARG A 9 -6.07 -59.30 -7.63
CA ARG A 9 -4.89 -58.63 -7.06
C ARG A 9 -3.63 -59.42 -7.44
N ILE A 10 -2.61 -58.76 -7.99
CA ILE A 10 -1.18 -59.11 -7.80
C ILE A 10 -0.38 -57.80 -7.72
N HIS A 11 0.43 -57.66 -6.68
CA HIS A 11 1.37 -56.56 -6.45
C HIS A 11 2.52 -56.56 -7.47
N GLY A 12 2.91 -55.38 -7.95
CA GLY A 12 4.14 -55.18 -8.71
C GLY A 12 4.32 -53.74 -9.13
N LYS A 13 5.21 -53.02 -8.44
CA LYS A 13 5.74 -51.70 -8.81
C LYS A 13 6.29 -51.73 -10.24
N PHE A 14 5.88 -50.80 -11.11
CA PHE A 14 6.73 -50.12 -12.11
C PHE A 14 6.00 -48.90 -12.73
N HIS A 15 6.73 -47.79 -12.83
CA HIS A 15 6.58 -46.56 -13.63
C HIS A 15 5.96 -46.78 -15.03
N ARG A 16 5.29 -45.86 -15.76
CA ARG A 16 5.29 -44.38 -16.02
C ARG A 16 4.11 -44.14 -17.04
N PRO A 17 3.90 -42.99 -17.72
CA PRO A 17 3.71 -41.57 -17.34
C PRO A 17 2.45 -40.92 -18.00
N THR A 18 1.97 -39.77 -17.52
CA THR A 18 1.50 -38.61 -18.33
C THR A 18 1.07 -37.46 -17.42
N ALA A 19 1.30 -36.23 -17.86
CA ALA A 19 0.96 -34.94 -17.22
C ALA A 19 1.97 -34.35 -16.22
N ILE A 20 3.22 -34.15 -16.66
CA ILE A 20 4.04 -32.98 -16.28
C ILE A 20 4.77 -32.53 -17.55
N ILE A 21 4.21 -31.55 -18.26
CA ILE A 21 4.92 -30.78 -19.29
C ILE A 21 4.44 -29.33 -19.12
N LEU A 22 5.15 -28.58 -18.27
CA LEU A 22 5.43 -27.14 -18.43
C LEU A 22 6.26 -26.55 -17.27
N ALA A 23 6.60 -27.32 -16.23
CA ALA A 23 7.54 -26.91 -15.17
C ALA A 23 8.92 -27.62 -15.25
N GLY A 24 9.22 -28.31 -16.36
CA GLY A 24 10.30 -29.31 -16.44
C GLY A 24 11.40 -29.05 -17.46
N ILE A 25 11.65 -27.80 -17.89
CA ILE A 25 12.73 -27.46 -18.83
C ILE A 25 13.87 -26.63 -18.18
N CYS A 26 13.88 -26.45 -16.85
CA CYS A 26 14.99 -25.74 -16.19
C CYS A 26 16.06 -26.62 -15.52
N ILE A 27 16.00 -27.96 -15.61
CA ILE A 27 17.01 -28.83 -14.97
C ILE A 27 17.38 -30.00 -15.88
N ALA A 28 18.16 -29.75 -16.94
CA ALA A 28 19.11 -30.73 -17.54
C ALA A 28 19.80 -30.19 -18.81
N THR A 29 20.61 -29.14 -18.68
CA THR A 29 21.82 -28.94 -19.50
C THR A 29 22.94 -28.50 -18.58
N ALA A 30 23.41 -29.43 -17.75
CA ALA A 30 24.73 -29.33 -17.14
C ALA A 30 25.78 -29.41 -18.27
N GLY A 31 26.14 -28.25 -18.80
CA GLY A 31 27.15 -28.08 -19.84
C GLY A 31 27.77 -26.69 -19.68
N TYR A 32 28.88 -26.65 -18.92
CA TYR A 32 29.69 -25.47 -18.60
C TYR A 32 28.96 -24.36 -17.82
N LEU A 33 28.77 -24.59 -16.52
CA LEU A 33 28.87 -23.48 -15.56
C LEU A 33 30.29 -22.92 -15.70
N THR A 34 30.43 -21.80 -16.39
CA THR A 34 31.59 -20.94 -16.20
C THR A 34 31.66 -20.62 -14.71
N PRO A 35 32.83 -20.71 -14.05
CA PRO A 35 32.96 -20.23 -12.68
C PRO A 35 32.45 -18.78 -12.65
N PRO A 36 31.84 -18.30 -11.54
CA PRO A 36 31.52 -16.89 -11.43
C PRO A 36 32.80 -16.13 -11.77
N VAL A 37 32.71 -15.21 -12.73
CA VAL A 37 33.82 -14.32 -13.01
C VAL A 37 34.05 -13.58 -11.70
N VAL A 38 35.09 -13.97 -10.97
CA VAL A 38 35.61 -13.19 -9.84
C VAL A 38 36.31 -12.00 -10.47
N GLY A 39 35.51 -11.05 -10.95
CA GLY A 39 35.96 -9.69 -11.19
C GLY A 39 36.48 -9.17 -9.85
N SER A 40 37.63 -8.50 -9.88
CA SER A 40 38.12 -7.80 -8.70
C SER A 40 37.17 -6.63 -8.43
N ALA A 41 36.12 -6.87 -7.63
CA ALA A 41 35.22 -5.82 -7.20
C ALA A 41 36.03 -4.69 -6.55
N GLN A 42 35.81 -3.45 -6.98
CA GLN A 42 36.42 -2.29 -6.32
C GLN A 42 35.74 -2.01 -4.96
N THR A 43 34.46 -2.36 -4.82
CA THR A 43 33.71 -2.23 -3.57
C THR A 43 33.75 -3.54 -2.76
N GLN A 44 33.96 -3.46 -1.45
CA GLN A 44 33.93 -4.61 -0.53
C GLN A 44 32.63 -4.71 0.30
N GLN A 45 31.69 -3.78 0.09
CA GLN A 45 30.42 -3.73 0.83
C GLN A 45 29.55 -4.94 0.54
N SER A 46 29.03 -5.58 1.57
CA SER A 46 28.06 -6.68 1.48
C SER A 46 26.64 -6.17 1.21
N PRO A 47 25.69 -7.01 0.75
CA PRO A 47 24.28 -6.66 0.62
C PRO A 47 23.69 -6.06 1.89
N LYS A 48 24.12 -6.53 3.07
CA LYS A 48 23.68 -5.99 4.36
C LYS A 48 24.20 -4.57 4.63
N ASP A 49 25.39 -4.24 4.13
CA ASP A 49 25.93 -2.89 4.22
C ASP A 49 25.11 -1.94 3.34
N TYR A 50 24.76 -2.37 2.13
CA TYR A 50 23.85 -1.62 1.26
C TYR A 50 22.44 -1.50 1.86
N GLU A 51 21.87 -2.56 2.42
CA GLU A 51 20.60 -2.50 3.17
C GLU A 51 20.66 -1.47 4.29
N THR A 52 21.77 -1.40 5.02
CA THR A 52 21.95 -0.41 6.09
C THR A 52 21.96 1.03 5.54
N ILE A 53 22.63 1.26 4.39
CA ILE A 53 22.61 2.57 3.71
C ILE A 53 21.20 2.88 3.20
N THR A 54 20.55 1.91 2.56
CA THR A 54 19.16 2.02 2.08
C THR A 54 18.17 2.26 3.21
N ASP A 55 18.40 1.72 4.39
CA ASP A 55 17.56 1.96 5.56
C ASP A 55 17.80 3.34 6.18
N SER A 56 18.95 3.95 5.94
CA SER A 56 19.36 5.25 6.47
C SER A 56 19.44 6.35 5.39
N TYR A 57 18.86 6.10 4.21
CA TYR A 57 18.98 6.97 3.04
C TYR A 57 18.49 8.41 3.25
N ASN A 58 17.58 8.65 4.20
CA ASN A 58 17.09 9.98 4.52
C ASN A 58 18.15 10.91 5.14
N PHE A 59 19.30 10.36 5.55
CA PHE A 59 20.46 11.18 5.93
C PHE A 59 21.36 11.53 4.76
N ALA A 60 21.13 10.94 3.57
CA ALA A 60 21.81 11.36 2.35
C ALA A 60 21.30 12.74 1.91
N VAL A 61 22.15 13.44 1.17
CA VAL A 61 21.78 14.70 0.53
C VAL A 61 20.65 14.47 -0.49
N GLY A 62 19.71 15.41 -0.61
CA GLY A 62 18.68 15.35 -1.66
C GLY A 62 19.25 15.73 -3.02
N TYR A 63 18.63 15.27 -4.12
CA TYR A 63 19.12 15.51 -5.47
C TYR A 63 19.31 16.99 -5.80
N ARG A 64 18.36 17.85 -5.38
CA ARG A 64 18.41 19.30 -5.63
C ARG A 64 19.63 19.96 -4.98
N GLU A 65 20.04 19.50 -3.81
CA GLU A 65 21.25 19.97 -3.13
C GLU A 65 22.51 19.38 -3.78
N TYR A 66 22.48 18.09 -4.12
CA TYR A 66 23.56 17.42 -4.85
C TYR A 66 23.93 18.12 -6.16
N VAL A 67 22.94 18.55 -6.95
CA VAL A 67 23.16 19.31 -8.20
C VAL A 67 23.58 20.76 -7.99
N GLN A 68 23.54 21.29 -6.76
CA GLN A 68 24.14 22.59 -6.45
C GLN A 68 25.60 22.44 -6.02
N GLN A 69 25.97 21.30 -5.44
CA GLN A 69 27.31 21.02 -4.92
C GLN A 69 28.28 20.44 -5.97
N THR A 70 27.77 19.87 -7.06
CA THR A 70 28.59 19.26 -8.13
C THR A 70 28.78 20.21 -9.32
N ASP A 71 29.72 19.92 -10.21
CA ASP A 71 29.94 20.70 -11.44
C ASP A 71 28.72 20.57 -12.40
N PRO A 72 28.17 21.68 -12.94
CA PRO A 72 26.99 21.65 -13.82
C PRO A 72 27.29 21.21 -15.27
N THR A 73 28.54 20.92 -15.63
CA THR A 73 28.93 20.50 -16.97
C THR A 73 28.22 19.22 -17.39
N ARG A 74 27.59 19.24 -18.57
CA ARG A 74 26.86 18.09 -19.17
C ARG A 74 27.49 17.73 -20.52
N PRO A 75 28.37 16.71 -20.57
CA PRO A 75 29.05 16.30 -21.80
C PRO A 75 28.10 15.62 -22.80
N ASP A 76 28.42 15.71 -24.10
CA ASP A 76 27.68 15.01 -25.17
C ASP A 76 28.09 13.51 -25.31
N ASP A 77 29.07 13.05 -24.52
CA ASP A 77 29.50 11.65 -24.52
C ASP A 77 28.36 10.71 -24.11
N VAL A 78 28.29 9.55 -24.78
CA VAL A 78 27.33 8.49 -24.48
C VAL A 78 28.08 7.21 -24.10
N TYR A 79 27.73 6.64 -22.95
CA TYR A 79 28.27 5.36 -22.49
C TYR A 79 27.14 4.34 -22.38
N VAL A 80 27.27 3.22 -23.10
CA VAL A 80 26.32 2.10 -23.03
C VAL A 80 27.02 0.93 -22.35
N ILE A 81 26.48 0.51 -21.20
CA ILE A 81 26.97 -0.60 -20.39
C ILE A 81 26.00 -1.75 -20.62
N HIS A 82 26.47 -2.81 -21.28
CA HIS A 82 25.62 -3.97 -21.55
C HIS A 82 25.43 -4.81 -20.28
N ALA A 83 24.22 -5.32 -20.09
CA ALA A 83 23.85 -5.97 -18.84
C ALA A 83 24.67 -7.22 -18.52
N ASP A 84 25.23 -7.90 -19.53
CA ASP A 84 26.09 -9.09 -19.43
C ASP A 84 27.56 -8.77 -19.09
N THR A 85 27.91 -7.50 -18.95
CA THR A 85 29.27 -7.05 -18.58
C THR A 85 29.46 -6.83 -17.07
N TYR A 86 28.53 -7.33 -16.25
CA TYR A 86 28.61 -7.24 -14.79
C TYR A 86 29.91 -7.84 -14.27
N VAL A 87 30.50 -7.20 -13.25
CA VAL A 87 31.77 -7.61 -12.64
C VAL A 87 31.59 -8.33 -11.31
N ARG A 88 30.40 -8.18 -10.68
CA ARG A 88 30.06 -8.78 -9.40
C ARG A 88 28.56 -8.95 -9.27
N THR A 89 28.15 -10.07 -8.68
CA THR A 89 26.80 -10.32 -8.18
C THR A 89 26.89 -10.92 -6.78
N GLN A 90 25.92 -10.62 -5.90
CA GLN A 90 25.85 -11.23 -4.58
C GLN A 90 24.40 -11.34 -4.12
N ASP A 91 24.02 -12.52 -3.62
CA ASP A 91 22.67 -12.85 -3.14
C ASP A 91 21.54 -12.55 -4.14
N MET A 92 21.89 -12.37 -5.43
CA MET A 92 20.97 -12.11 -6.52
C MET A 92 20.83 -13.35 -7.40
N GLU A 93 19.59 -13.73 -7.70
CA GLU A 93 19.30 -14.70 -8.76
C GLU A 93 19.59 -14.08 -10.13
N ILE A 94 20.42 -14.75 -10.93
CA ILE A 94 20.91 -14.27 -12.23
C ILE A 94 20.71 -15.34 -13.31
N GLY A 95 20.34 -14.89 -14.50
CA GLY A 95 20.30 -15.73 -15.70
C GLY A 95 20.50 -14.89 -16.98
N GLU A 96 21.26 -15.40 -17.94
CA GLU A 96 21.54 -14.71 -19.21
C GLU A 96 20.63 -15.23 -20.33
N TYR A 97 20.04 -14.31 -21.10
CA TYR A 97 19.11 -14.59 -22.19
C TYR A 97 19.56 -13.87 -23.46
N LYS A 98 19.62 -14.59 -24.58
CA LYS A 98 19.99 -14.02 -25.88
C LYS A 98 18.76 -13.73 -26.72
N ASP A 99 18.76 -12.57 -27.35
CA ASP A 99 17.76 -12.15 -28.33
C ASP A 99 16.31 -12.29 -27.81
N TYR A 100 16.13 -12.03 -26.50
CA TYR A 100 14.89 -12.31 -25.78
C TYR A 100 13.75 -11.37 -26.22
N GLU A 101 12.59 -11.94 -26.57
CA GLU A 101 11.42 -11.19 -27.05
C GLU A 101 11.76 -10.20 -28.18
N GLY A 102 12.68 -10.59 -29.07
CA GLY A 102 13.06 -9.81 -30.25
C GLY A 102 14.11 -8.72 -30.04
N GLU A 103 14.62 -8.55 -28.81
CA GLU A 103 15.67 -7.57 -28.50
C GLU A 103 17.07 -8.15 -28.72
N GLU A 104 17.80 -7.67 -29.73
CA GLU A 104 19.13 -8.18 -30.07
C GLU A 104 20.14 -8.01 -28.92
N GLY A 105 20.93 -9.08 -28.66
CA GLY A 105 22.01 -9.11 -27.68
C GLY A 105 21.68 -9.92 -26.42
N THR A 106 22.53 -9.80 -25.40
CA THR A 106 22.34 -10.51 -24.11
C THR A 106 21.63 -9.61 -23.11
N SER A 107 20.57 -10.13 -22.48
CA SER A 107 19.93 -9.55 -21.30
C SER A 107 20.15 -10.42 -20.07
N VAL A 108 20.14 -9.79 -18.90
CA VAL A 108 20.42 -10.44 -17.62
C VAL A 108 19.21 -10.34 -16.71
N TYR A 109 18.71 -11.49 -16.27
CA TYR A 109 17.66 -11.58 -15.25
C TYR A 109 18.25 -11.12 -13.92
N THR A 110 17.56 -10.19 -13.28
CA THR A 110 17.86 -9.69 -11.94
C THR A 110 16.70 -10.05 -11.03
N GLY A 111 16.96 -10.89 -10.03
CA GLY A 111 15.96 -11.31 -9.05
C GLY A 111 15.44 -10.15 -8.19
N SER A 112 14.46 -10.44 -7.34
CA SER A 112 13.80 -9.46 -6.46
C SER A 112 14.66 -9.00 -5.26
N SER A 113 15.85 -9.58 -5.06
CA SER A 113 16.80 -9.25 -3.99
C SER A 113 18.25 -9.42 -4.46
N GLY A 114 19.20 -8.94 -3.65
CA GLY A 114 20.63 -9.01 -3.93
C GLY A 114 21.14 -7.82 -4.74
N LEU A 115 22.42 -7.89 -5.15
CA LEU A 115 23.08 -6.83 -5.93
C LEU A 115 23.76 -7.36 -7.20
N ILE A 116 23.89 -6.45 -8.17
CA ILE A 116 24.70 -6.60 -9.39
C ILE A 116 25.50 -5.31 -9.63
N GLU A 117 26.77 -5.44 -9.98
CA GLU A 117 27.70 -4.31 -10.13
C GLU A 117 28.37 -4.30 -11.51
N TYR A 118 28.56 -3.10 -12.04
CA TYR A 118 29.13 -2.81 -13.34
C TYR A 118 30.32 -1.87 -13.22
N GLU A 119 31.20 -1.88 -14.23
CA GLU A 119 32.30 -0.92 -14.36
C GLU A 119 32.14 -0.10 -15.62
N VAL A 120 32.43 1.20 -15.52
CA VAL A 120 32.44 2.13 -16.65
C VAL A 120 33.68 3.02 -16.59
N THR A 121 34.25 3.36 -17.74
CA THR A 121 35.37 4.30 -17.83
C THR A 121 34.91 5.59 -18.51
N ILE A 122 34.89 6.67 -17.74
CA ILE A 122 34.44 8.00 -18.14
C ILE A 122 35.63 8.79 -18.68
N LYS A 123 35.47 9.36 -19.88
CA LYS A 123 36.49 10.17 -20.57
C LYS A 123 36.39 11.64 -20.26
N THR A 124 35.18 12.14 -20.08
CA THR A 124 34.90 13.55 -19.84
C THR A 124 34.18 13.65 -18.50
N ALA A 125 34.77 14.35 -17.53
CA ALA A 125 34.09 14.58 -16.27
C ALA A 125 32.83 15.43 -16.48
N GLY A 126 31.74 15.11 -15.78
CA GLY A 126 30.48 15.83 -15.89
C GLY A 126 29.30 15.05 -15.34
N ARG A 127 28.12 15.67 -15.42
CA ARG A 127 26.85 15.03 -15.08
C ARG A 127 26.32 14.25 -16.27
N TYR A 128 25.80 13.07 -15.99
CA TYR A 128 25.15 12.20 -16.97
C TYR A 128 23.78 11.77 -16.45
N ASP A 129 22.75 11.89 -17.29
CA ASP A 129 21.48 11.25 -17.00
C ASP A 129 21.62 9.74 -17.21
N MET A 130 21.10 8.96 -16.28
CA MET A 130 21.10 7.51 -16.36
C MET A 130 19.75 7.00 -16.88
N SER A 131 19.78 6.08 -17.84
CA SER A 131 18.63 5.30 -18.26
C SER A 131 18.94 3.82 -18.31
N ILE A 132 17.91 3.00 -18.18
CA ILE A 132 17.99 1.56 -18.37
C ILE A 132 17.02 1.10 -19.45
N ARG A 133 17.44 0.07 -20.18
CA ARG A 133 16.58 -0.71 -21.06
C ARG A 133 16.25 -2.02 -20.38
N TYR A 134 14.99 -2.27 -20.10
CA TYR A 134 14.55 -3.41 -19.30
C TYR A 134 13.28 -4.07 -19.84
N TYR A 135 13.02 -5.30 -19.39
CA TYR A 135 11.80 -6.04 -19.66
C TYR A 135 11.21 -6.56 -18.35
N PRO A 136 9.96 -6.20 -18.00
CA PRO A 136 9.32 -6.68 -16.78
C PRO A 136 8.93 -8.15 -16.93
N VAL A 137 9.70 -9.04 -16.32
CA VAL A 137 9.38 -10.48 -16.29
C VAL A 137 8.30 -10.75 -15.25
N LYS A 138 7.54 -11.85 -15.38
CA LYS A 138 6.44 -12.19 -14.48
C LYS A 138 6.87 -12.17 -12.99
N GLY A 139 6.13 -11.45 -12.16
CA GLY A 139 6.28 -11.37 -10.70
C GLY A 139 4.90 -11.33 -10.03
N ASN A 140 4.74 -10.56 -8.95
CA ASN A 140 3.46 -10.38 -8.24
C ASN A 140 2.60 -9.22 -8.76
N GLY A 141 3.09 -8.48 -9.76
CA GLY A 141 2.35 -7.41 -10.43
C GLY A 141 2.61 -6.00 -9.88
N SER A 142 3.48 -5.87 -8.87
CA SER A 142 3.89 -4.56 -8.34
C SER A 142 4.92 -3.84 -9.21
N SER A 143 5.12 -2.54 -8.95
CA SER A 143 6.22 -1.79 -9.57
C SER A 143 7.57 -2.42 -9.17
N ILE A 144 8.48 -2.53 -10.15
CA ILE A 144 9.84 -3.00 -9.93
C ILE A 144 10.65 -1.91 -9.25
N GLN A 145 11.38 -2.23 -8.18
CA GLN A 145 12.13 -1.23 -7.41
C GLN A 145 13.60 -1.59 -7.29
N ARG A 146 14.47 -0.61 -7.58
CA ARG A 146 15.93 -0.73 -7.48
C ARG A 146 16.54 0.47 -6.78
N SER A 147 17.65 0.24 -6.09
CA SER A 147 18.57 1.29 -5.64
C SER A 147 19.80 1.34 -6.54
N PHE A 148 20.34 2.54 -6.75
CA PHE A 148 21.53 2.77 -7.55
C PHE A 148 22.63 3.43 -6.71
N PHE A 149 23.81 2.82 -6.70
CA PHE A 149 24.99 3.32 -6.01
C PHE A 149 26.11 3.58 -7.02
N ILE A 150 26.92 4.59 -6.76
CA ILE A 150 28.11 4.92 -7.53
C ILE A 150 29.31 4.76 -6.61
N ASP A 151 30.30 3.97 -7.03
CA ASP A 151 31.52 3.72 -6.26
C ASP A 151 31.28 3.19 -4.81
N GLY A 152 30.15 2.52 -4.59
CA GLY A 152 29.74 2.00 -3.28
C GLY A 152 29.02 3.02 -2.37
N GLU A 153 28.76 4.22 -2.87
CA GLU A 153 28.04 5.26 -2.13
C GLU A 153 26.70 5.57 -2.79
N LEU A 154 25.73 5.97 -1.97
CA LEU A 154 24.46 6.50 -2.46
C LEU A 154 24.66 8.00 -2.75
N PRO A 155 24.64 8.45 -4.02
CA PRO A 155 25.00 9.83 -4.33
C PRO A 155 24.03 10.86 -3.72
N TYR A 156 22.76 10.51 -3.69
CA TYR A 156 21.66 11.30 -3.11
C TYR A 156 20.45 10.40 -2.85
N SER A 157 19.54 10.85 -1.98
CA SER A 157 18.44 10.05 -1.43
C SER A 157 17.53 9.38 -2.47
N GLU A 158 17.24 10.05 -3.57
CA GLU A 158 16.26 9.65 -4.58
C GLU A 158 16.73 8.42 -5.37
N LEU A 159 18.05 8.15 -5.45
CA LEU A 159 18.56 6.92 -6.05
C LEU A 159 18.36 5.68 -5.19
N ASN A 160 17.91 5.84 -3.94
CA ASN A 160 17.60 4.71 -3.08
C ASN A 160 16.37 3.94 -3.57
N SER A 161 15.42 4.61 -4.21
CA SER A 161 14.16 4.03 -4.64
C SER A 161 13.79 4.55 -6.02
N ILE A 162 14.18 3.80 -7.06
CA ILE A 162 13.70 4.03 -8.41
C ILE A 162 12.65 2.99 -8.76
N GLU A 163 11.46 3.44 -9.13
CA GLU A 163 10.38 2.58 -9.63
C GLU A 163 10.43 2.43 -11.16
N PHE A 164 10.27 1.20 -11.63
CA PHE A 164 10.10 0.86 -13.03
C PHE A 164 8.71 0.25 -13.24
N SER A 165 7.97 0.82 -14.19
CA SER A 165 6.60 0.40 -14.46
C SER A 165 6.55 -0.97 -15.16
N ARG A 166 5.45 -1.69 -14.92
CA ARG A 166 5.02 -2.82 -15.72
C ARG A 166 4.05 -2.34 -16.80
N VAL A 167 3.74 -3.20 -17.77
CA VAL A 167 2.75 -2.90 -18.81
C VAL A 167 1.56 -3.82 -18.67
N TRP A 168 0.36 -3.24 -18.69
CA TRP A 168 -0.92 -3.91 -18.48
C TRP A 168 -1.92 -3.56 -19.58
N LYS A 169 -2.82 -4.49 -19.87
CA LYS A 169 -3.96 -4.28 -20.78
C LYS A 169 -5.22 -4.94 -20.24
N ASN A 170 -6.38 -4.51 -20.76
CA ASN A 170 -7.63 -5.22 -20.54
C ASN A 170 -7.58 -6.59 -21.25
N VAL A 171 -8.06 -7.65 -20.60
CA VAL A 171 -8.21 -8.97 -21.23
C VAL A 171 -9.23 -8.93 -22.37
N ASN A 172 -10.34 -8.21 -22.15
CA ASN A 172 -11.43 -8.07 -23.13
C ASN A 172 -11.59 -6.61 -23.55
N SER A 173 -11.97 -6.38 -24.81
CA SER A 173 -12.38 -5.08 -25.33
C SER A 173 -13.91 -4.87 -25.27
N GLU A 174 -14.68 -5.93 -25.03
CA GLU A 174 -16.11 -5.88 -24.74
C GLU A 174 -16.35 -6.29 -23.28
N TRP A 175 -17.21 -5.55 -22.59
CA TRP A 175 -17.44 -5.75 -21.17
C TRP A 175 -18.44 -6.89 -20.93
N ASN A 176 -18.02 -7.89 -20.15
CA ASN A 176 -18.93 -8.89 -19.61
C ASN A 176 -20.00 -8.18 -18.75
N LYS A 177 -21.21 -8.72 -18.68
CA LYS A 177 -22.30 -8.14 -17.90
C LYS A 177 -22.80 -9.08 -16.81
N ASP A 178 -23.25 -8.52 -15.69
CA ASP A 178 -24.00 -9.28 -14.68
C ASP A 178 -25.46 -9.54 -15.14
N ASN A 179 -26.20 -10.33 -14.36
CA ASN A 179 -27.62 -10.59 -14.61
C ASN A 179 -28.55 -9.36 -14.48
N GLN A 180 -28.03 -8.22 -14.02
CA GLN A 180 -28.75 -6.94 -13.95
C GLN A 180 -28.45 -6.06 -15.18
N GLY A 181 -27.47 -6.46 -16.00
CA GLY A 181 -27.01 -5.77 -17.20
C GLY A 181 -25.93 -4.71 -16.94
N ASN A 182 -25.35 -4.69 -15.74
CA ASN A 182 -24.20 -3.84 -15.41
C ASN A 182 -22.95 -4.43 -16.05
N ASP A 183 -22.06 -3.56 -16.54
CA ASP A 183 -20.74 -3.99 -16.99
C ASP A 183 -19.92 -4.46 -15.79
N LEU A 184 -19.21 -5.55 -15.98
CA LEU A 184 -18.23 -6.04 -15.03
C LEU A 184 -16.91 -5.33 -15.29
N ARG A 185 -16.13 -5.14 -14.22
CA ARG A 185 -14.76 -4.65 -14.35
C ARG A 185 -13.95 -5.59 -15.26
N PRO A 186 -13.24 -5.07 -16.29
CA PRO A 186 -12.39 -5.90 -17.11
C PRO A 186 -11.20 -6.41 -16.32
N GLU A 187 -10.90 -7.68 -16.48
CA GLU A 187 -9.68 -8.28 -15.96
C GLU A 187 -8.45 -7.61 -16.60
N GLN A 188 -7.41 -7.42 -15.80
CA GLN A 188 -6.15 -6.85 -16.23
C GLN A 188 -5.12 -7.97 -16.39
N ILE A 189 -4.39 -7.95 -17.50
CA ILE A 189 -3.31 -8.89 -17.76
C ILE A 189 -2.04 -8.14 -18.11
N GLU A 190 -0.91 -8.65 -17.62
CA GLU A 190 0.40 -8.12 -18.01
C GLU A 190 0.62 -8.31 -19.51
N ALA A 191 1.14 -7.27 -20.15
CA ALA A 191 1.55 -7.26 -21.55
C ALA A 191 3.01 -6.76 -21.63
N PRO A 192 3.96 -7.53 -21.08
CA PRO A 192 5.33 -7.09 -20.92
C PRO A 192 6.01 -6.84 -22.28
N GLU A 193 6.80 -5.77 -22.34
CA GLU A 193 7.56 -5.35 -23.52
C GLU A 193 8.87 -4.69 -23.10
N TRP A 194 9.78 -4.51 -24.06
CA TRP A 194 11.02 -3.78 -23.83
C TRP A 194 10.74 -2.29 -23.62
N MET A 195 11.26 -1.75 -22.53
CA MET A 195 11.05 -0.37 -22.11
C MET A 195 12.38 0.33 -21.90
N ASP A 196 12.44 1.59 -22.34
CA ASP A 196 13.51 2.52 -21.96
C ASP A 196 12.97 3.46 -20.89
N SER A 197 13.68 3.58 -19.77
CA SER A 197 13.34 4.53 -18.71
C SER A 197 14.59 5.23 -18.22
N TYR A 198 14.54 6.56 -18.18
CA TYR A 198 15.46 7.31 -17.33
C TYR A 198 15.14 7.05 -15.86
N LEU A 199 16.10 7.34 -14.99
CA LEU A 199 15.85 7.37 -13.57
C LEU A 199 15.09 8.65 -13.23
N TYR A 200 13.95 8.49 -12.57
CA TYR A 200 13.11 9.55 -12.04
C TYR A 200 12.87 9.29 -10.58
N ASP A 201 12.69 10.35 -9.81
CA ASP A 201 12.25 10.25 -8.42
C ASP A 201 10.86 9.58 -8.38
N SER A 202 10.73 8.50 -7.60
CA SER A 202 9.50 7.73 -7.49
C SER A 202 8.35 8.53 -6.86
N GLU A 203 8.67 9.56 -6.07
CA GLU A 203 7.68 10.42 -5.42
C GLU A 203 7.24 11.58 -6.33
N GLY A 204 8.08 12.00 -7.27
CA GLY A 204 7.78 13.06 -8.24
C GLY A 204 8.20 14.46 -7.82
N TYR A 205 8.85 14.60 -6.68
CA TYR A 205 9.42 15.85 -6.16
C TYR A 205 10.54 16.37 -7.06
N VAL A 206 11.27 15.47 -7.70
CA VAL A 206 12.17 15.81 -8.80
C VAL A 206 11.54 15.41 -10.14
N SER A 207 11.04 16.41 -10.87
CA SER A 207 10.42 16.21 -12.19
C SER A 207 11.44 16.01 -13.32
N SER A 208 12.70 16.44 -13.13
CA SER A 208 13.78 16.28 -14.09
C SER A 208 14.37 14.87 -14.06
N ARG A 209 15.03 14.46 -15.16
CA ARG A 209 15.86 13.25 -15.17
C ARG A 209 16.91 13.33 -14.06
N LEU A 210 17.09 12.23 -13.34
CA LEU A 210 18.11 12.11 -12.30
C LEU A 210 19.48 11.90 -12.94
N SER A 211 20.46 12.72 -12.53
CA SER A 211 21.81 12.73 -13.07
C SER A 211 22.86 12.44 -12.00
N VAL A 212 23.93 11.74 -12.41
CA VAL A 212 25.08 11.46 -11.55
C VAL A 212 26.30 12.19 -12.08
N TYR A 213 27.04 12.85 -11.20
CA TYR A 213 28.34 13.45 -11.52
C TYR A 213 29.42 12.37 -11.47
N LEU A 214 30.17 12.23 -12.56
CA LEU A 214 31.28 11.28 -12.67
C LEU A 214 32.55 12.02 -13.09
N THR A 215 33.67 11.65 -12.47
CA THR A 215 34.99 12.18 -12.81
C THR A 215 35.59 11.43 -14.01
N GLU A 216 36.64 11.97 -14.62
CA GLU A 216 37.42 11.21 -15.60
C GLU A 216 38.08 10.02 -14.89
N GLY A 217 37.86 8.81 -15.40
CA GLY A 217 38.40 7.59 -14.81
C GLY A 217 37.39 6.45 -14.72
N LYS A 218 37.74 5.45 -13.91
CA LYS A 218 36.95 4.24 -13.73
C LYS A 218 35.99 4.43 -12.55
N HIS A 219 34.73 4.10 -12.77
CA HIS A 219 33.66 4.15 -11.78
C HIS A 219 32.89 2.83 -11.73
N THR A 220 32.30 2.50 -10.58
CA THR A 220 31.36 1.39 -10.44
C THR A 220 29.92 1.88 -10.34
N ILE A 221 29.00 1.10 -10.90
CA ILE A 221 27.54 1.29 -10.74
C ILE A 221 26.98 0.01 -10.14
N THR A 222 26.45 0.10 -8.92
CA THR A 222 25.83 -1.04 -8.23
C THR A 222 24.32 -0.86 -8.23
N ILE A 223 23.61 -1.87 -8.71
CA ILE A 223 22.14 -1.95 -8.66
C ILE A 223 21.76 -2.95 -7.58
N VAL A 224 20.96 -2.52 -6.61
CA VAL A 224 20.43 -3.36 -5.53
C VAL A 224 18.94 -3.58 -5.78
N SER A 225 18.50 -4.84 -5.81
CA SER A 225 17.10 -5.20 -5.95
C SER A 225 16.36 -5.08 -4.61
N GLN A 226 15.28 -4.29 -4.60
CA GLN A 226 14.41 -4.15 -3.41
C GLN A 226 13.10 -4.93 -3.53
N ARG A 227 12.52 -4.98 -4.75
CA ARG A 227 11.25 -5.66 -5.04
C ARG A 227 11.12 -5.98 -6.52
N GLU A 228 10.47 -7.10 -6.83
CA GLU A 228 10.14 -7.63 -8.17
C GLU A 228 11.35 -7.90 -9.10
N PRO A 229 11.30 -8.93 -9.95
CA PRO A 229 12.36 -9.24 -10.89
C PRO A 229 12.25 -8.45 -12.21
N MET A 230 13.37 -8.32 -12.94
CA MET A 230 13.36 -7.82 -14.33
C MET A 230 14.52 -8.38 -15.15
N LEU A 231 14.39 -8.37 -16.47
CA LEU A 231 15.52 -8.52 -17.38
C LEU A 231 16.12 -7.14 -17.68
N LEU A 232 17.40 -6.95 -17.39
CA LEU A 232 18.16 -5.76 -17.75
C LEU A 232 18.89 -6.02 -19.07
N ARG A 233 18.79 -5.09 -20.03
CA ARG A 233 19.52 -5.17 -21.32
C ARG A 233 20.75 -4.28 -21.34
N SER A 234 20.62 -3.06 -20.82
CA SER A 234 21.72 -2.11 -20.74
C SER A 234 21.42 -0.95 -19.79
N ILE A 235 22.48 -0.34 -19.27
CA ILE A 235 22.49 0.96 -18.60
C ILE A 235 23.14 1.95 -19.55
N THR A 236 22.53 3.12 -19.75
CA THR A 236 23.05 4.19 -20.60
C THR A 236 23.27 5.46 -19.80
N LEU A 237 24.45 6.05 -19.92
CA LEU A 237 24.79 7.38 -19.41
C LEU A 237 24.83 8.34 -20.61
N SER A 238 23.96 9.35 -20.62
CA SER A 238 23.86 10.30 -21.73
C SER A 238 23.16 11.61 -21.30
N ASN A 239 23.27 12.66 -22.12
CA ASN A 239 22.58 13.93 -21.91
C ASN A 239 21.77 14.32 -23.16
N PRO A 240 20.58 13.73 -23.36
CA PRO A 240 19.72 14.11 -24.48
C PRO A 240 19.27 15.57 -24.33
N LYS A 241 19.04 16.24 -25.47
CA LYS A 241 18.40 17.55 -25.46
C LYS A 241 16.93 17.40 -25.09
N ASP A 242 16.48 18.24 -24.18
CA ASP A 242 15.06 18.39 -23.86
C ASP A 242 14.32 19.05 -25.04
N PRO A 243 13.01 18.80 -25.18
CA PRO A 243 12.22 19.44 -26.23
C PRO A 243 12.25 20.97 -26.07
N GLY A 244 12.19 21.68 -27.20
CA GLY A 244 12.09 23.14 -27.20
C GLY A 244 10.69 23.62 -26.83
N ALA A 245 10.54 24.93 -26.62
CA ALA A 245 9.23 25.57 -26.44
C ALA A 245 8.36 25.39 -27.69
N TYR A 246 7.04 25.37 -27.51
CA TYR A 246 6.07 25.14 -28.59
C TYR A 246 6.35 25.98 -29.84
N GLU A 247 6.57 27.28 -29.68
CA GLU A 247 6.82 28.21 -30.79
C GLU A 247 8.04 27.83 -31.64
N GLU A 248 9.12 27.38 -30.99
CA GLU A 248 10.35 26.97 -31.68
C GLU A 248 10.15 25.65 -32.43
N VAL A 249 9.47 24.70 -31.79
CA VAL A 249 9.16 23.39 -32.38
C VAL A 249 8.20 23.56 -33.55
N LYS A 250 7.14 24.35 -33.39
CA LYS A 250 6.17 24.65 -34.44
C LYS A 250 6.82 25.35 -35.63
N ALA A 251 7.69 26.33 -35.39
CA ALA A 251 8.45 26.97 -36.46
C ALA A 251 9.32 25.97 -37.24
N SER A 252 9.87 24.96 -36.56
CA SER A 252 10.62 23.88 -37.22
C SER A 252 9.73 22.99 -38.10
N TRP A 253 8.51 22.68 -37.66
CA TRP A 253 7.52 21.94 -38.45
C TRP A 253 7.03 22.75 -39.65
N ASP A 254 6.75 24.04 -39.46
CA ASP A 254 6.38 24.96 -40.54
C ASP A 254 7.49 25.04 -41.61
N ALA A 255 8.76 25.10 -41.19
CA ALA A 255 9.91 25.09 -42.09
C ALA A 255 10.06 23.78 -42.88
N LEU A 256 9.58 22.66 -42.34
CA LEU A 256 9.51 21.36 -43.01
C LEU A 256 8.27 21.17 -43.88
N GLY A 257 7.43 22.22 -44.02
CA GLY A 257 6.23 22.21 -44.84
C GLY A 257 4.96 21.78 -44.10
N GLY A 258 4.91 21.93 -42.77
CA GLY A 258 3.71 21.72 -41.97
C GLY A 258 2.53 22.55 -42.46
N ALA A 259 1.35 21.93 -42.55
CA ALA A 259 0.10 22.57 -42.97
C ALA A 259 -1.07 21.98 -42.18
N ASP A 260 -2.13 22.77 -42.02
CA ASP A 260 -3.35 22.32 -41.36
C ASP A 260 -4.03 21.20 -42.17
N THR A 261 -4.49 20.17 -41.48
CA THR A 261 -5.40 19.18 -42.06
C THR A 261 -6.80 19.77 -42.21
N SER A 262 -7.68 19.08 -42.95
CA SER A 262 -9.06 19.59 -43.16
C SER A 262 -10.11 18.49 -43.01
N GLY A 263 -11.17 18.78 -42.25
CA GLY A 263 -12.36 17.94 -42.14
C GLY A 263 -12.16 16.57 -41.47
N GLN A 264 -11.10 16.40 -40.67
CA GLN A 264 -10.84 15.16 -39.94
C GLN A 264 -11.34 15.27 -38.49
N LEU A 265 -11.98 14.20 -38.01
CA LEU A 265 -12.33 14.02 -36.60
C LEU A 265 -12.07 12.57 -36.22
N ILE A 266 -11.23 12.36 -35.21
CA ILE A 266 -10.91 11.08 -34.60
C ILE A 266 -11.40 11.15 -33.16
N VAL A 267 -12.22 10.18 -32.75
CA VAL A 267 -12.75 10.06 -31.39
C VAL A 267 -12.25 8.77 -30.78
N ILE A 268 -11.67 8.87 -29.59
CA ILE A 268 -11.17 7.76 -28.79
C ILE A 268 -12.00 7.70 -27.53
N GLU A 269 -12.70 6.58 -27.31
CA GLU A 269 -13.34 6.28 -26.01
C GLU A 269 -12.24 5.94 -25.00
N ALA A 270 -12.15 6.71 -23.90
CA ALA A 270 -10.99 6.68 -23.01
C ALA A 270 -10.90 5.38 -22.21
N GLU A 271 -12.01 4.71 -21.94
CA GLU A 271 -12.03 3.36 -21.36
C GLU A 271 -11.34 2.31 -22.25
N GLY A 272 -11.22 2.59 -23.55
CA GLY A 272 -10.54 1.78 -24.56
C GLY A 272 -9.00 1.89 -24.54
N ALA A 273 -8.39 2.08 -23.36
CA ALA A 273 -6.95 2.19 -23.20
C ALA A 273 -6.20 0.97 -23.77
N ALA A 274 -5.19 1.24 -24.60
CA ALA A 274 -4.38 0.21 -25.25
C ALA A 274 -3.37 -0.42 -24.28
N LYS A 275 -2.68 0.42 -23.50
CA LYS A 275 -1.67 0.01 -22.52
C LYS A 275 -1.69 0.92 -21.30
N LYS A 276 -1.24 0.38 -20.17
CA LYS A 276 -1.27 1.04 -18.87
C LYS A 276 -0.08 0.63 -18.02
N SER A 277 0.34 1.50 -17.11
CA SER A 277 1.47 1.26 -16.21
C SER A 277 1.16 0.34 -15.03
N THR A 278 -0.12 0.13 -14.72
CA THR A 278 -0.58 -0.65 -13.56
C THR A 278 -1.98 -1.21 -13.79
N GLN A 279 -2.29 -2.34 -13.14
CA GLN A 279 -3.61 -2.95 -13.14
C GLN A 279 -4.69 -2.08 -12.47
N MET A 280 -4.32 -1.08 -11.66
CA MET A 280 -5.28 -0.15 -11.03
C MET A 280 -6.08 0.68 -12.06
N LEU A 281 -5.52 0.86 -13.26
CA LEU A 281 -6.05 1.76 -14.29
C LEU A 281 -7.11 1.05 -15.15
N TYR A 282 -8.12 0.48 -14.53
CA TYR A 282 -9.25 -0.12 -15.25
C TYR A 282 -10.35 0.92 -15.54
N PRO A 283 -11.16 0.70 -16.59
CA PRO A 283 -12.40 1.43 -16.83
C PRO A 283 -13.32 1.47 -15.61
N ILE A 284 -13.82 2.65 -15.28
CA ILE A 284 -14.75 2.89 -14.19
C ILE A 284 -16.12 3.33 -14.73
N GLN A 285 -17.09 3.34 -13.82
CA GLN A 285 -18.51 3.56 -14.13
C GLN A 285 -18.92 4.92 -13.57
N ASP A 286 -19.32 5.83 -14.45
CA ASP A 286 -19.82 7.15 -14.08
C ASP A 286 -21.24 7.34 -14.59
N GLN A 287 -22.18 7.56 -13.67
CA GLN A 287 -23.59 7.85 -13.97
C GLN A 287 -23.99 9.26 -13.54
N SER A 288 -23.04 10.15 -13.26
CA SER A 288 -23.34 11.51 -12.78
C SER A 288 -24.03 12.38 -13.84
N THR A 289 -23.82 12.06 -15.12
CA THR A 289 -24.31 12.84 -16.26
C THR A 289 -24.71 11.93 -17.43
N PRO A 290 -25.77 12.29 -18.19
CA PRO A 290 -26.07 11.66 -19.47
C PRO A 290 -25.10 11.97 -20.63
N ALA A 291 -24.15 12.89 -20.48
CA ALA A 291 -23.17 13.25 -21.50
C ALA A 291 -21.99 12.29 -21.61
N VAL A 292 -21.69 11.53 -20.54
CA VAL A 292 -20.68 10.47 -20.51
C VAL A 292 -21.15 9.27 -21.33
N THR A 293 -20.25 8.66 -22.10
CA THR A 293 -20.59 7.57 -23.03
C THR A 293 -19.77 6.31 -22.78
N PRO A 294 -20.41 5.12 -22.79
CA PRO A 294 -21.84 4.87 -22.91
C PRO A 294 -22.66 5.27 -21.66
N TYR A 295 -23.86 5.81 -21.89
CA TYR A 295 -24.80 6.23 -20.84
C TYR A 295 -25.89 5.20 -20.56
N SER A 296 -26.19 4.99 -19.27
CA SER A 296 -27.43 4.34 -18.85
C SER A 296 -27.89 4.86 -17.48
N ALA A 297 -29.18 5.15 -17.37
CA ALA A 297 -29.82 5.49 -16.08
C ALA A 297 -30.19 4.26 -15.24
N LYS A 298 -30.09 3.06 -15.84
CA LYS A 298 -30.50 1.78 -15.22
C LYS A 298 -29.30 0.93 -14.83
N CYS A 299 -28.35 0.78 -15.75
CA CYS A 299 -27.22 -0.15 -15.65
C CYS A 299 -25.93 0.65 -15.44
N LEU A 300 -25.04 0.18 -14.58
CA LEU A 300 -23.69 0.73 -14.46
C LEU A 300 -22.87 0.27 -15.67
N LEU A 301 -22.40 1.21 -16.49
CA LEU A 301 -21.61 0.91 -17.69
C LEU A 301 -20.18 1.43 -17.53
N ASN A 302 -19.20 0.69 -18.04
CA ASN A 302 -17.81 1.14 -18.06
C ASN A 302 -17.66 2.17 -19.17
N ASN A 303 -17.48 3.43 -18.81
CA ASN A 303 -17.59 4.57 -19.72
C ASN A 303 -16.53 5.64 -19.54
N THR A 304 -15.67 5.48 -18.54
CA THR A 304 -14.63 6.45 -18.24
C THR A 304 -13.42 5.72 -17.68
N ILE A 305 -12.28 6.40 -17.63
CA ILE A 305 -11.06 5.86 -17.02
C ILE A 305 -10.36 6.95 -16.21
N GLY A 306 -9.65 6.54 -15.16
CA GLY A 306 -8.95 7.45 -14.26
C GLY A 306 -9.80 7.92 -13.07
N GLY A 307 -9.53 9.13 -12.60
CA GLY A 307 -10.02 9.63 -11.32
C GLY A 307 -9.06 9.25 -10.20
N THR A 308 -9.58 8.74 -9.07
CA THR A 308 -8.76 8.38 -7.90
C THR A 308 -7.81 7.22 -8.15
N ASN A 309 -8.11 6.31 -9.08
CA ASN A 309 -7.18 5.24 -9.47
C ASN A 309 -6.04 5.71 -10.38
N TRP A 310 -6.08 6.95 -10.88
CA TRP A 310 -5.06 7.56 -11.73
C TRP A 310 -4.60 8.92 -11.18
N GLN A 311 -3.97 8.85 -10.00
CA GLN A 311 -3.56 10.04 -9.24
C GLN A 311 -2.11 10.06 -8.77
N ASN A 312 -1.40 8.92 -8.77
CA ASN A 312 -0.03 8.83 -8.28
C ASN A 312 0.99 9.09 -9.39
N THR A 313 2.09 9.77 -9.09
CA THR A 313 3.18 10.08 -10.03
C THR A 313 3.70 8.84 -10.76
N GLY A 314 4.08 9.02 -12.03
CA GLY A 314 4.65 7.97 -12.88
C GLY A 314 3.64 6.96 -13.41
N LYS A 315 2.37 7.00 -12.97
CA LYS A 315 1.32 6.15 -13.54
C LYS A 315 0.82 6.72 -14.86
N TRP A 316 0.71 5.87 -15.88
CA TRP A 316 0.39 6.30 -17.24
C TRP A 316 -0.65 5.42 -17.93
N ILE A 317 -1.42 6.05 -18.83
CA ILE A 317 -2.38 5.41 -19.73
C ILE A 317 -2.00 5.80 -21.17
N GLU A 318 -2.06 4.84 -22.09
CA GLU A 318 -1.76 5.02 -23.50
C GLU A 318 -2.93 4.55 -24.38
N TRP A 319 -3.22 5.35 -25.42
CA TRP A 319 -4.23 5.07 -26.43
C TRP A 319 -3.62 5.08 -27.82
N ASN A 320 -4.14 4.22 -28.69
CA ASN A 320 -3.78 4.18 -30.11
C ASN A 320 -4.81 4.96 -30.92
N PHE A 321 -4.36 5.65 -31.97
CA PHE A 321 -5.23 6.30 -32.94
C PHE A 321 -4.59 6.36 -34.32
N ASP A 322 -5.41 6.53 -35.36
CA ASP A 322 -4.95 6.60 -36.74
C ASP A 322 -5.28 7.95 -37.38
N THR A 323 -4.29 8.57 -38.01
CA THR A 323 -4.43 9.81 -38.77
C THR A 323 -4.53 9.52 -40.28
N PRO A 324 -5.55 10.04 -40.97
CA PRO A 324 -5.77 9.74 -42.39
C PRO A 324 -4.83 10.51 -43.35
N GLU A 325 -4.28 11.64 -42.90
CA GLU A 325 -3.34 12.49 -43.65
C GLU A 325 -2.29 13.11 -42.72
N SER A 326 -1.16 13.56 -43.28
CA SER A 326 -0.13 14.26 -42.51
C SER A 326 -0.47 15.75 -42.42
N GLY A 327 -0.33 16.34 -41.23
CA GLY A 327 -0.54 17.78 -41.03
C GLY A 327 -0.74 18.14 -39.55
N TYR A 328 -1.17 19.37 -39.31
CA TYR A 328 -1.51 19.85 -37.97
C TYR A 328 -2.88 19.41 -37.53
N TYR A 329 -2.93 18.86 -36.31
CA TYR A 329 -4.16 18.49 -35.60
C TYR A 329 -4.24 19.24 -34.28
N ASP A 330 -5.47 19.56 -33.87
CA ASP A 330 -5.83 20.04 -32.55
C ASP A 330 -6.33 18.86 -31.70
N MET A 331 -6.28 19.00 -30.37
CA MET A 331 -6.70 17.96 -29.43
C MET A 331 -7.59 18.51 -28.33
N SER A 332 -8.70 17.84 -28.05
CA SER A 332 -9.60 18.13 -26.92
C SER A 332 -9.99 16.86 -26.19
N MET A 333 -10.40 16.99 -24.93
CA MET A 333 -10.76 15.86 -24.09
C MET A 333 -11.97 16.20 -23.25
N TYR A 334 -12.90 15.24 -23.13
CA TYR A 334 -13.98 15.35 -22.17
C TYR A 334 -13.51 14.76 -20.84
N VAL A 335 -13.29 15.63 -19.87
CA VAL A 335 -12.60 15.32 -18.62
C VAL A 335 -13.40 15.76 -17.40
N LYS A 336 -13.12 15.14 -16.26
CA LYS A 336 -13.58 15.56 -14.94
C LYS A 336 -12.40 15.64 -13.99
N GLN A 337 -12.26 16.80 -13.37
CA GLN A 337 -11.36 17.05 -12.25
C GLN A 337 -12.19 17.80 -11.20
N ASN A 338 -12.95 17.05 -10.41
CA ASN A 338 -13.72 17.57 -9.27
C ASN A 338 -13.21 17.00 -7.93
N PHE A 339 -12.06 16.32 -7.98
CA PHE A 339 -11.50 15.56 -6.88
C PHE A 339 -10.66 16.43 -5.94
N ILE A 340 -9.93 17.40 -6.49
CA ILE A 340 -9.09 18.32 -5.71
C ILE A 340 -9.52 19.73 -6.03
N GLN A 341 -10.12 20.36 -5.03
CA GLN A 341 -10.65 21.70 -5.19
C GLN A 341 -9.51 22.73 -5.26
N GLY A 342 -9.54 23.56 -6.31
CA GLY A 342 -8.71 24.76 -6.37
C GLY A 342 -7.23 24.53 -6.66
N ILE A 343 -6.85 23.34 -7.15
CA ILE A 343 -5.50 22.99 -7.59
C ILE A 343 -5.61 22.26 -8.93
N PRO A 344 -4.93 22.71 -10.01
CA PRO A 344 -4.90 21.98 -11.26
C PRO A 344 -4.07 20.69 -11.13
N VAL A 345 -4.44 19.67 -11.89
CA VAL A 345 -3.67 18.42 -11.98
C VAL A 345 -2.89 18.35 -13.28
N ASN A 346 -1.65 17.89 -13.23
CA ASN A 346 -0.76 17.92 -14.38
C ASN A 346 -0.64 16.56 -15.06
N ARG A 347 -0.48 16.56 -16.39
CA ARG A 347 -0.12 15.38 -17.18
C ARG A 347 1.06 15.69 -18.08
N LYS A 348 2.04 14.80 -18.09
CA LYS A 348 3.03 14.72 -19.15
C LYS A 348 2.40 14.01 -20.34
N ILE A 349 2.34 14.68 -21.48
CA ILE A 349 1.71 14.17 -22.70
C ILE A 349 2.82 13.79 -23.68
N THR A 350 2.80 12.55 -24.15
CA THR A 350 3.73 12.05 -25.16
C THR A 350 2.97 11.55 -26.37
N ILE A 351 3.51 11.84 -27.56
CA ILE A 351 3.08 11.28 -28.83
C ILE A 351 4.21 10.40 -29.34
N ASP A 352 3.90 9.13 -29.65
CA ASP A 352 4.88 8.14 -30.11
C ASP A 352 6.11 8.02 -29.17
N GLY A 353 5.84 8.04 -27.87
CA GLY A 353 6.84 7.93 -26.81
C GLY A 353 7.71 9.18 -26.59
N LYS A 354 7.42 10.30 -27.26
CA LYS A 354 8.18 11.56 -27.13
C LYS A 354 7.30 12.70 -26.66
N VAL A 355 7.85 13.55 -25.80
CA VAL A 355 7.21 14.83 -25.47
C VAL A 355 7.36 15.75 -26.70
N PRO A 356 6.27 16.23 -27.32
CA PRO A 356 6.35 17.02 -28.55
C PRO A 356 7.07 18.37 -28.38
N PHE A 357 6.80 19.07 -27.27
CA PHE A 357 7.34 20.38 -26.90
C PHE A 357 7.25 20.56 -25.38
N GLU A 358 7.99 21.53 -24.83
CA GLU A 358 8.19 21.72 -23.38
C GLU A 358 6.88 21.81 -22.58
N GLU A 359 5.85 22.47 -23.10
CA GLU A 359 4.57 22.68 -22.41
C GLU A 359 3.80 21.37 -22.18
N PHE A 360 4.13 20.30 -22.92
CA PHE A 360 3.59 18.96 -22.71
C PHE A 360 4.38 18.14 -21.67
N HIS A 361 5.47 18.65 -21.09
CA HIS A 361 6.11 18.00 -19.95
C HIS A 361 5.23 18.01 -18.70
N ALA A 362 4.37 19.01 -18.54
CA ALA A 362 3.41 19.12 -17.44
C ALA A 362 2.23 20.02 -17.84
N TYR A 363 1.29 19.49 -18.63
CA TYR A 363 0.09 20.22 -19.04
C TYR A 363 -0.98 20.22 -17.92
N PRO A 364 -1.50 21.39 -17.50
CA PRO A 364 -2.45 21.50 -16.40
C PRO A 364 -3.91 21.26 -16.82
N PHE A 365 -4.64 20.52 -15.98
CA PHE A 365 -6.11 20.35 -16.04
C PHE A 365 -6.74 20.96 -14.78
N ASN A 366 -7.51 22.02 -14.95
CA ASN A 366 -8.06 22.81 -13.85
C ASN A 366 -9.19 22.08 -13.08
N TYR A 367 -9.51 22.56 -11.89
CA TYR A 367 -10.70 22.11 -11.16
C TYR A 367 -12.00 22.61 -11.81
N ASP A 368 -12.99 21.73 -11.93
CA ASP A 368 -14.38 22.08 -12.21
C ASP A 368 -15.31 21.15 -11.42
N GLY A 369 -16.49 21.65 -11.04
CA GLY A 369 -17.46 20.86 -10.28
C GLY A 369 -18.12 19.74 -11.10
N ASP A 370 -17.98 19.74 -12.42
CA ASP A 370 -18.60 18.80 -13.33
C ASP A 370 -17.65 18.40 -14.49
N TRP A 371 -18.14 17.54 -15.37
CA TRP A 371 -17.49 17.21 -16.63
C TRP A 371 -17.44 18.41 -17.58
N ARG A 372 -16.34 18.53 -18.32
CA ARG A 372 -16.13 19.61 -19.30
C ARG A 372 -15.26 19.17 -20.46
N MET A 373 -15.36 19.92 -21.56
CA MET A 373 -14.43 19.80 -22.69
C MET A 373 -13.22 20.70 -22.44
N ASP A 374 -12.04 20.09 -22.38
CA ASP A 374 -10.76 20.80 -22.32
C ASP A 374 -10.03 20.64 -23.65
N THR A 375 -9.85 21.74 -24.38
CA THR A 375 -8.94 21.81 -25.52
C THR A 375 -7.52 22.05 -25.01
N LEU A 376 -6.53 21.38 -25.59
CA LEU A 376 -5.13 21.61 -25.26
C LEU A 376 -4.69 22.96 -25.84
N THR A 377 -4.50 23.97 -24.99
CA THR A 377 -4.22 25.35 -25.39
C THR A 377 -3.02 25.93 -24.66
N ASP A 378 -2.45 26.99 -25.24
CA ASP A 378 -1.54 27.86 -24.51
C ASP A 378 -2.24 28.68 -23.41
N LYS A 379 -1.47 29.58 -22.79
CA LYS A 379 -1.96 30.45 -21.70
C LYS A 379 -2.96 31.51 -22.17
N ASP A 380 -2.96 31.84 -23.45
CA ASP A 380 -3.87 32.81 -24.07
C ASP A 380 -5.16 32.16 -24.60
N GLY A 381 -5.22 30.83 -24.58
CA GLY A 381 -6.37 30.03 -25.01
C GLY A 381 -6.31 29.59 -26.48
N GLU A 382 -5.15 29.75 -27.14
CA GLU A 382 -4.95 29.29 -28.51
C GLU A 382 -4.60 27.79 -28.53
N PRO A 383 -5.25 26.96 -29.37
CA PRO A 383 -4.98 25.53 -29.43
C PRO A 383 -3.54 25.20 -29.86
N TYR A 384 -2.93 24.23 -29.16
CA TYR A 384 -1.66 23.67 -29.58
C TYR A 384 -1.84 22.77 -30.81
N LYS A 385 -1.31 23.22 -31.95
CA LYS A 385 -1.23 22.43 -33.18
C LYS A 385 -0.08 21.44 -33.13
N VAL A 386 -0.39 20.14 -33.19
CA VAL A 386 0.60 19.06 -33.22
C VAL A 386 0.73 18.51 -34.63
N TYR A 387 1.95 18.47 -35.18
CA TYR A 387 2.17 17.85 -36.49
C TYR A 387 2.21 16.33 -36.36
N LEU A 388 1.32 15.65 -37.09
CA LEU A 388 1.25 14.20 -37.14
C LEU A 388 1.48 13.73 -38.57
N ASN A 389 2.18 12.60 -38.72
CA ASN A 389 2.28 11.93 -40.02
C ASN A 389 0.97 11.16 -40.28
N LYS A 390 0.73 10.74 -41.52
CA LYS A 390 -0.31 9.76 -41.82
C LYS A 390 0.09 8.40 -41.25
N GLY A 391 -0.78 7.80 -40.42
CA GLY A 391 -0.60 6.43 -39.94
C GLY A 391 -1.06 6.24 -38.50
N THR A 392 -0.58 5.17 -37.88
CA THR A 392 -0.88 4.85 -36.48
C THR A 392 0.04 5.63 -35.56
N HIS A 393 -0.57 6.25 -34.56
CA HIS A 393 0.08 7.02 -33.52
C HIS A 393 -0.39 6.56 -32.14
N THR A 394 0.41 6.90 -31.14
CA THR A 394 0.07 6.72 -29.73
C THR A 394 0.01 8.05 -29.02
N ILE A 395 -0.96 8.22 -28.13
CA ILE A 395 -0.97 9.29 -27.14
C ILE A 395 -0.89 8.63 -25.76
N ARG A 396 0.10 9.03 -24.97
CA ARG A 396 0.26 8.58 -23.59
C ARG A 396 0.27 9.78 -22.65
N MET A 397 -0.48 9.63 -21.57
CA MET A 397 -0.52 10.57 -20.48
C MET A 397 0.06 9.94 -19.23
N GLU A 398 0.99 10.65 -18.60
CA GLU A 398 1.66 10.24 -17.37
C GLU A 398 1.38 11.29 -16.27
N VAL A 399 1.07 10.81 -15.07
CA VAL A 399 0.90 11.69 -13.91
C VAL A 399 2.24 12.29 -13.52
N VAL A 400 2.30 13.62 -13.44
CA VAL A 400 3.46 14.39 -12.97
C VAL A 400 3.00 15.50 -12.05
N LEU A 401 3.86 15.95 -11.12
CA LEU A 401 3.52 17.06 -10.22
C LEU A 401 3.68 18.44 -10.88
N GLY A 402 4.50 18.54 -11.94
CA GLY A 402 4.79 19.82 -12.58
C GLY A 402 5.43 20.82 -11.61
N GLU A 403 4.96 22.07 -11.62
CA GLU A 403 5.49 23.15 -10.76
C GLU A 403 5.23 22.91 -9.27
N PHE A 404 4.19 22.14 -8.90
CA PHE A 404 3.89 21.82 -7.49
C PHE A 404 5.00 21.02 -6.81
N SER A 405 5.80 20.27 -7.56
CA SER A 405 6.96 19.55 -7.02
C SER A 405 7.91 20.45 -6.25
N LYS A 406 8.09 21.71 -6.66
CA LYS A 406 8.95 22.67 -5.94
C LYS A 406 8.31 23.15 -4.65
N ILE A 407 7.00 23.39 -4.71
CA ILE A 407 6.24 23.89 -3.57
C ILE A 407 6.15 22.84 -2.47
N ILE A 408 5.82 21.60 -2.84
CA ILE A 408 5.67 20.51 -1.88
C ILE A 408 6.97 20.33 -1.09
N ASP A 409 8.12 20.25 -1.76
CA ASP A 409 9.42 20.10 -1.09
C ASP A 409 9.71 21.22 -0.08
N ARG A 410 9.37 22.46 -0.43
CA ARG A 410 9.55 23.63 0.46
C ARG A 410 8.61 23.53 1.67
N VAL A 411 7.36 23.12 1.47
CA VAL A 411 6.40 22.92 2.57
C VAL A 411 6.83 21.75 3.46
N GLU A 412 7.34 20.65 2.91
CA GLU A 412 7.89 19.55 3.70
C GLU A 412 9.10 19.96 4.53
N ASP A 413 10.03 20.74 3.96
CA ASP A 413 11.16 21.30 4.71
C ASP A 413 10.68 22.21 5.86
N VAL A 414 9.66 23.04 5.61
CA VAL A 414 8.99 23.81 6.65
C VAL A 414 8.41 22.87 7.72
N ILE A 415 7.65 21.83 7.36
CA ILE A 415 7.09 20.84 8.30
C ILE A 415 8.20 20.19 9.14
N LYS A 416 9.30 19.78 8.52
CA LYS A 416 10.46 19.17 9.22
C LYS A 416 11.02 20.13 10.27
N LYS A 417 11.25 21.40 9.90
CA LYS A 417 11.75 22.44 10.81
C LYS A 417 10.74 22.78 11.90
N LEU A 418 9.45 22.85 11.58
CA LEU A 418 8.38 23.10 12.55
C LEU A 418 8.26 21.98 13.59
N ASN A 419 8.38 20.71 13.16
CA ASN A 419 8.44 19.56 14.05
C ASN A 419 9.71 19.58 14.91
N ALA A 420 10.86 20.03 14.38
CA ALA A 420 12.06 20.20 15.19
C ALA A 420 11.87 21.28 16.27
N ILE A 421 11.26 22.42 15.94
CA ILE A 421 10.89 23.46 16.91
C ILE A 421 9.89 22.93 17.93
N TYR A 422 8.86 22.20 17.49
CA TYR A 422 7.90 21.54 18.37
C TYR A 422 8.62 20.70 19.44
N ARG A 423 9.53 19.83 19.00
CA ARG A 423 10.34 18.99 19.89
C ARG A 423 11.21 19.80 20.86
N LYS A 424 11.87 20.87 20.39
CA LYS A 424 12.64 21.79 21.26
C LYS A 424 11.75 22.41 22.34
N VAL A 425 10.53 22.84 21.98
CA VAL A 425 9.58 23.49 22.90
C VAL A 425 9.06 22.49 23.93
N ILE A 426 8.55 21.33 23.51
CA ILE A 426 8.01 20.34 24.45
C ILE A 426 9.07 19.84 25.42
N ARG A 427 10.36 19.84 25.04
CA ARG A 427 11.48 19.54 25.94
C ARG A 427 11.48 20.42 27.20
N ILE A 428 11.05 21.67 27.07
CA ILE A 428 10.97 22.65 28.16
C ILE A 428 9.59 22.65 28.80
N THR A 429 8.52 22.63 27.99
CA THR A 429 7.15 22.89 28.46
C THR A 429 6.38 21.62 28.82
N GLY A 430 6.84 20.45 28.35
CA GLY A 430 6.04 19.23 28.25
C GLY A 430 5.03 19.28 27.09
N VAL A 431 4.41 18.14 26.78
CA VAL A 431 3.38 18.00 25.73
C VAL A 431 2.03 18.62 26.12
N ALA A 432 1.79 18.86 27.42
CA ALA A 432 0.58 19.48 27.97
C ALA A 432 0.95 20.60 28.95
N PRO A 433 1.39 21.77 28.46
CA PRO A 433 1.93 22.83 29.30
C PRO A 433 0.87 23.55 30.13
N ASP A 434 1.25 23.98 31.33
CA ASP A 434 0.45 24.90 32.16
C ASP A 434 0.51 26.33 31.58
N GLY A 435 -0.59 26.81 31.01
CA GLY A 435 -0.69 28.15 30.40
C GLY A 435 -0.60 29.34 31.38
N TYR A 436 -0.51 29.09 32.69
CA TYR A 436 -0.27 30.12 33.72
C TYR A 436 1.19 30.19 34.18
N ARG A 437 2.03 29.24 33.76
CA ARG A 437 3.45 29.21 34.11
C ARG A 437 4.26 29.95 33.06
N ASP A 438 5.17 30.80 33.54
CA ASP A 438 6.21 31.41 32.71
C ASP A 438 7.37 30.42 32.59
N TYR A 439 7.64 29.97 31.36
CA TYR A 439 8.72 29.01 31.07
C TYR A 439 10.00 29.72 30.62
N GLU A 440 9.96 31.05 30.51
CA GLU A 440 11.05 31.88 30.00
C GLU A 440 11.61 31.32 28.68
N LEU A 441 10.72 30.91 27.76
CA LEU A 441 11.07 30.28 26.48
C LEU A 441 12.03 31.12 25.66
N SER A 442 11.87 32.44 25.69
CA SER A 442 12.76 33.37 25.00
C SER A 442 14.21 33.31 25.50
N SER A 443 14.40 32.93 26.77
CA SER A 443 15.72 32.79 27.39
C SER A 443 16.28 31.37 27.32
N THR A 444 15.40 30.36 27.40
CA THR A 444 15.78 28.94 27.41
C THR A 444 16.00 28.39 26.00
N LEU A 445 15.33 28.96 25.00
CA LEU A 445 15.46 28.64 23.57
C LEU A 445 15.82 29.90 22.76
N PRO A 446 17.03 30.45 22.94
CA PRO A 446 17.44 31.66 22.22
C PRO A 446 17.49 31.38 20.71
N GLY A 447 16.97 32.31 19.90
CA GLY A 447 16.93 32.20 18.45
C GLY A 447 15.67 31.52 17.89
N THR A 448 14.82 30.90 18.72
CA THR A 448 13.56 30.29 18.24
C THR A 448 12.61 31.31 17.61
N GLY A 449 12.54 32.54 18.12
CA GLY A 449 11.77 33.61 17.48
C GLY A 449 12.25 33.93 16.06
N ASP A 450 13.57 33.95 15.84
CA ASP A 450 14.16 34.19 14.52
C ASP A 450 13.92 33.01 13.56
N GLU A 451 14.06 31.77 14.05
CA GLU A 451 13.72 30.54 13.29
C GLU A 451 12.26 30.58 12.82
N LEU A 452 11.33 30.93 13.71
CA LEU A 452 9.89 31.05 13.38
C LEU A 452 9.63 32.15 12.36
N ALA A 453 10.29 33.31 12.50
CA ALA A 453 10.16 34.42 11.55
C ALA A 453 10.72 34.07 10.16
N GLU A 454 11.76 33.24 10.08
CA GLU A 454 12.26 32.71 8.81
C GLU A 454 11.27 31.75 8.15
N LEU A 455 10.71 30.81 8.91
CA LEU A 455 9.69 29.88 8.42
C LEU A 455 8.41 30.60 7.98
N SER A 456 8.00 31.65 8.69
CA SER A 456 6.87 32.49 8.28
C SER A 456 7.12 33.20 6.94
N ARG A 457 8.33 33.75 6.75
CA ARG A 457 8.74 34.37 5.47
C ARG A 457 8.76 33.34 4.34
N GLU A 458 9.21 32.12 4.61
CA GLU A 458 9.22 31.03 3.65
C GLU A 458 7.80 30.65 3.22
N LEU A 459 6.90 30.43 4.19
CA LEU A 459 5.48 30.19 3.90
C LEU A 459 4.84 31.36 3.13
N THR A 460 5.20 32.61 3.44
CA THR A 460 4.74 33.78 2.70
C THR A 460 5.18 33.71 1.24
N SER A 461 6.45 33.40 0.97
CA SER A 461 6.95 33.23 -0.40
C SER A 461 6.25 32.09 -1.14
N ILE A 462 5.94 30.99 -0.46
CA ILE A 462 5.19 29.87 -1.04
C ILE A 462 3.76 30.29 -1.41
N ILE A 463 3.08 31.01 -0.51
CA ILE A 463 1.73 31.54 -0.75
C ILE A 463 1.72 32.51 -1.93
N ASP A 464 2.72 33.39 -2.04
CA ASP A 464 2.82 34.33 -3.17
C ASP A 464 3.03 33.61 -4.51
N GLU A 465 3.82 32.52 -4.51
CA GLU A 465 4.05 31.69 -5.69
C GLU A 465 2.78 30.94 -6.11
N LEU A 466 2.04 30.36 -5.15
CA LEU A 466 0.74 29.70 -5.40
C LEU A 466 -0.28 30.67 -5.99
N ASN A 467 -0.36 31.90 -5.48
CA ASN A 467 -1.24 32.95 -6.02
C ASN A 467 -0.89 33.34 -7.46
N GLY A 468 0.36 33.13 -7.88
CA GLY A 468 0.82 33.37 -9.24
C GLY A 468 0.51 32.23 -10.22
N MET A 469 0.14 31.04 -9.74
CA MET A 469 -0.10 29.86 -10.57
C MET A 469 -1.50 29.89 -11.20
N ALA A 470 -1.56 29.59 -12.50
CA ALA A 470 -2.82 29.48 -13.22
C ALA A 470 -3.65 28.30 -12.67
N GLY A 471 -4.94 28.53 -12.41
CA GLY A 471 -5.87 27.49 -11.96
C GLY A 471 -5.90 27.23 -10.45
N VAL A 472 -5.03 27.89 -9.67
CA VAL A 472 -5.02 27.79 -8.20
C VAL A 472 -6.04 28.77 -7.61
N SER A 473 -6.80 28.33 -6.60
CA SER A 473 -7.74 29.18 -5.87
C SER A 473 -7.28 29.43 -4.43
N GLY A 474 -7.64 30.60 -3.86
CA GLY A 474 -7.22 30.98 -2.50
C GLY A 474 -7.73 30.09 -1.35
N GLU A 475 -8.64 29.14 -1.61
CA GLU A 475 -9.03 28.14 -0.61
C GLU A 475 -7.92 27.11 -0.35
N SER A 476 -7.13 26.79 -1.38
CA SER A 476 -5.98 25.86 -1.29
C SER A 476 -4.86 26.40 -0.38
N GLU A 477 -4.79 27.71 -0.17
CA GLU A 477 -3.75 28.38 0.60
C GLU A 477 -4.10 28.56 2.08
N ARG A 478 -5.37 28.33 2.47
CA ARG A 478 -5.88 28.67 3.80
C ARG A 478 -5.10 28.00 4.93
N VAL A 479 -4.65 26.77 4.71
CA VAL A 479 -3.83 26.03 5.67
C VAL A 479 -2.45 26.68 5.84
N LEU A 480 -1.80 27.05 4.73
CA LEU A 480 -0.51 27.74 4.73
C LEU A 480 -0.59 29.11 5.41
N ILE A 481 -1.64 29.88 5.11
CA ILE A 481 -1.93 31.18 5.73
C ILE A 481 -2.11 31.04 7.24
N THR A 482 -2.91 30.06 7.68
CA THR A 482 -3.17 29.83 9.11
C THR A 482 -1.88 29.49 9.86
N MET A 483 -1.00 28.67 9.28
CA MET A 483 0.29 28.37 9.87
C MET A 483 1.18 29.61 9.90
N ARG A 484 1.31 30.34 8.79
CA ARG A 484 2.10 31.59 8.70
C ARG A 484 1.68 32.58 9.79
N ASP A 485 0.39 32.86 9.92
CA ASP A 485 -0.13 33.82 10.91
C ASP A 485 0.18 33.37 12.35
N GLN A 486 0.13 32.05 12.61
CA GLN A 486 0.54 31.50 13.89
C GLN A 486 2.04 31.64 14.15
N LEU A 487 2.88 31.47 13.12
CA LEU A 487 4.33 31.68 13.21
C LEU A 487 4.69 33.14 13.44
N ASP A 488 4.02 34.07 12.78
CA ASP A 488 4.19 35.51 13.01
C ASP A 488 3.88 35.87 14.47
N GLU A 489 2.78 35.37 15.02
CA GLU A 489 2.42 35.57 16.42
C GLU A 489 3.49 35.00 17.38
N LEU A 490 3.92 33.76 17.16
CA LEU A 490 4.91 33.10 18.01
C LEU A 490 6.33 33.68 17.88
N SER A 491 6.68 34.22 16.72
CA SER A 491 7.97 34.90 16.50
C SER A 491 8.08 36.18 17.34
N GLY A 492 6.97 36.90 17.53
CA GLY A 492 6.90 38.11 18.34
C GLY A 492 6.77 37.83 19.85
N ASP A 493 6.18 36.69 20.22
CA ASP A 493 5.99 36.28 21.62
C ASP A 493 6.11 34.74 21.79
N PRO A 494 7.35 34.21 21.92
CA PRO A 494 7.57 32.78 22.11
C PRO A 494 6.91 32.20 23.36
N GLU A 495 6.65 33.01 24.40
CA GLU A 495 6.01 32.51 25.64
C GLU A 495 4.60 31.96 25.40
N ARG A 496 3.98 32.40 24.29
CA ARG A 496 2.63 31.99 23.92
C ARG A 496 2.52 30.53 23.49
N PHE A 497 3.62 29.84 23.21
CA PHE A 497 3.63 28.39 22.98
C PHE A 497 2.88 27.63 24.08
N SER A 498 3.01 28.05 25.34
CA SER A 498 2.30 27.49 26.50
C SER A 498 0.76 27.46 26.36
N LYS A 499 0.18 28.25 25.44
CA LYS A 499 -1.28 28.37 25.22
C LYS A 499 -1.73 27.82 23.87
N VAL A 500 -0.84 27.70 22.90
CA VAL A 500 -1.19 27.36 21.49
C VAL A 500 -0.47 26.11 20.99
N LEU A 501 0.15 25.33 21.88
CA LEU A 501 0.88 24.12 21.51
C LEU A 501 0.00 23.11 20.76
N ASP A 502 -1.23 22.89 21.21
CA ASP A 502 -2.19 21.98 20.57
C ASP A 502 -2.59 22.45 19.17
N SER A 503 -2.86 23.74 18.99
CA SER A 503 -3.19 24.29 17.67
C SER A 503 -1.98 24.31 16.75
N TYR A 504 -0.78 24.55 17.28
CA TYR A 504 0.47 24.45 16.53
C TYR A 504 0.70 23.03 15.99
N LYS A 505 0.53 22.01 16.83
CA LYS A 505 0.56 20.59 16.41
C LYS A 505 -0.49 20.29 15.34
N THR A 506 -1.73 20.73 15.57
CA THR A 506 -2.85 20.53 14.63
C THR A 506 -2.57 21.18 13.27
N ASN A 507 -1.99 22.38 13.27
CA ASN A 507 -1.65 23.10 12.05
C ASN A 507 -0.47 22.46 11.30
N ILE A 508 0.54 21.92 12.00
CA ILE A 508 1.59 21.10 11.36
C ILE A 508 0.96 19.87 10.69
N SER A 509 0.07 19.15 11.38
CA SER A 509 -0.63 18.00 10.78
C SER A 509 -1.48 18.42 9.58
N ALA A 510 -2.11 19.60 9.62
CA ALA A 510 -2.85 20.14 8.50
C ALA A 510 -1.96 20.45 7.30
N LEU A 511 -0.74 20.97 7.51
CA LEU A 511 0.26 21.14 6.44
C LEU A 511 0.66 19.79 5.82
N GLY A 512 0.89 18.75 6.63
CA GLY A 512 1.18 17.41 6.11
C GLY A 512 0.01 16.83 5.29
N THR A 513 -1.23 17.05 5.73
CA THR A 513 -2.43 16.69 4.95
C THR A 513 -2.53 17.50 3.65
N TRP A 514 -2.16 18.78 3.68
CA TRP A 514 -2.10 19.61 2.48
C TRP A 514 -1.08 19.06 1.47
N VAL A 515 0.12 18.71 1.91
CA VAL A 515 1.15 18.04 1.09
C VAL A 515 0.60 16.77 0.44
N GLY A 516 -0.05 15.90 1.23
CA GLY A 516 -0.67 14.68 0.72
C GLY A 516 -1.72 14.95 -0.35
N ASN A 517 -2.55 15.98 -0.17
CA ASN A 517 -3.58 16.35 -1.15
C ASN A 517 -2.99 16.94 -2.44
N VAL A 518 -1.94 17.77 -2.37
CA VAL A 518 -1.31 18.35 -3.58
C VAL A 518 -0.49 17.30 -4.34
N SER A 519 0.04 16.30 -3.62
CA SER A 519 0.84 15.21 -4.21
C SER A 519 0.03 14.23 -5.05
N VAL A 520 -1.28 14.13 -4.82
CA VAL A 520 -2.17 13.34 -5.68
C VAL A 520 -2.72 14.19 -6.82
N GLN A 521 -2.84 13.60 -8.01
CA GLN A 521 -3.15 14.31 -9.25
C GLN A 521 -4.26 13.58 -10.06
N PRO A 522 -5.46 13.36 -9.50
CA PRO A 522 -6.54 12.60 -10.13
C PRO A 522 -7.15 13.33 -11.33
N LEU A 523 -7.30 12.63 -12.46
CA LEU A 523 -8.01 13.11 -13.64
C LEU A 523 -8.83 11.96 -14.21
N GLN A 524 -10.12 12.18 -14.47
CA GLN A 524 -10.99 11.20 -15.12
C GLN A 524 -11.27 11.66 -16.56
N ILE A 525 -11.19 10.73 -17.52
CA ILE A 525 -11.40 11.00 -18.94
C ILE A 525 -12.51 10.07 -19.46
N ASP A 526 -13.39 10.62 -20.27
CA ASP A 526 -14.45 9.93 -21.01
C ASP A 526 -14.01 9.74 -22.47
N ARG A 527 -13.63 10.82 -23.15
CA ARG A 527 -13.23 10.78 -24.56
C ARG A 527 -12.07 11.71 -24.88
N ILE A 528 -11.27 11.32 -25.88
CA ILE A 528 -10.22 12.13 -26.49
C ILE A 528 -10.61 12.39 -27.96
N PHE A 529 -10.51 13.65 -28.37
CA PHE A 529 -10.82 14.14 -29.71
C PHE A 529 -9.52 14.64 -30.36
N ILE A 530 -9.23 14.17 -31.57
CA ILE A 530 -8.12 14.64 -32.40
C ILE A 530 -8.72 15.07 -33.72
N TYR A 531 -8.59 16.34 -34.09
CA TYR A 531 -9.36 16.92 -35.19
C TYR A 531 -8.59 17.98 -35.97
N SER A 532 -9.03 18.23 -37.19
CA SER A 532 -8.46 19.28 -38.04
C SER A 532 -8.77 20.67 -37.47
N PRO A 533 -7.89 21.68 -37.59
CA PRO A 533 -8.13 23.02 -37.06
C PRO A 533 -9.37 23.75 -37.62
N ASP A 534 -9.93 23.28 -38.73
CA ASP A 534 -11.17 23.79 -39.34
C ASP A 534 -12.45 23.12 -38.79
N TYR A 535 -12.32 22.16 -37.87
CA TYR A 535 -13.41 21.41 -37.28
C TYR A 535 -13.83 21.99 -35.92
N GLU A 536 -15.11 22.36 -35.77
CA GLU A 536 -15.66 22.71 -34.46
C GLU A 536 -15.92 21.44 -33.64
N THR A 537 -15.33 21.34 -32.45
CA THR A 537 -15.51 20.18 -31.56
C THR A 537 -16.99 19.92 -31.26
N PRO A 538 -17.43 18.65 -31.16
CA PRO A 538 -18.80 18.33 -30.80
C PRO A 538 -19.22 18.96 -29.46
N GLU A 539 -20.41 19.57 -29.37
CA GLU A 539 -20.96 20.02 -28.09
C GLU A 539 -21.28 18.82 -27.19
N VAL A 540 -20.39 18.52 -26.25
CA VAL A 540 -20.63 17.57 -25.16
C VAL A 540 -21.13 18.37 -23.95
N ARG A 541 -22.40 18.78 -23.98
CA ARG A 541 -23.07 19.47 -22.86
C ARG A 541 -24.46 18.91 -22.62
N ASP A 542 -24.77 18.65 -21.36
CA ASP A 542 -26.13 18.32 -20.94
C ASP A 542 -27.02 19.57 -20.88
N GLY A 543 -28.21 19.47 -21.47
CA GLY A 543 -29.29 20.41 -21.15
C GLY A 543 -29.84 20.19 -19.74
N PHE A 544 -30.29 21.26 -19.06
CA PHE A 544 -30.94 21.19 -17.74
C PHE A 544 -32.04 20.12 -17.66
N PHE A 545 -32.87 20.00 -18.71
CA PHE A 545 -33.94 19.02 -18.78
C PHE A 545 -33.44 17.57 -18.90
N GLN A 546 -32.30 17.35 -19.54
CA GLN A 546 -31.69 16.01 -19.62
C GLN A 546 -31.20 15.56 -18.26
N LYS A 547 -30.54 16.45 -17.49
CA LYS A 547 -30.14 16.17 -16.09
C LYS A 547 -31.34 15.88 -15.19
N LEU A 548 -32.40 16.69 -15.27
CA LEU A 548 -33.61 16.45 -14.47
C LEU A 548 -34.27 15.10 -14.80
N LEU A 549 -34.37 14.75 -16.09
CA LEU A 549 -34.90 13.45 -16.52
C LEU A 549 -34.00 12.29 -16.09
N HIS A 550 -32.68 12.48 -16.09
CA HIS A 550 -31.72 11.50 -15.56
C HIS A 550 -31.97 11.22 -14.06
N GLU A 551 -32.05 12.27 -13.24
CA GLU A 551 -32.28 12.15 -11.79
C GLU A 551 -33.59 11.43 -11.46
N ILE A 552 -34.68 11.77 -12.18
CA ILE A 552 -35.97 11.09 -12.02
C ILE A 552 -35.87 9.60 -12.36
N LYS A 553 -35.17 9.25 -13.45
CA LYS A 553 -34.96 7.85 -13.83
C LYS A 553 -34.13 7.10 -12.78
N ARG A 554 -33.04 7.71 -12.28
CA ARG A 554 -32.16 7.09 -11.27
C ARG A 554 -32.94 6.82 -9.97
N LEU A 555 -33.73 7.79 -9.50
CA LEU A 555 -34.59 7.62 -8.33
C LEU A 555 -35.61 6.49 -8.54
N TYR A 556 -36.27 6.44 -9.69
CA TYR A 556 -37.23 5.38 -10.01
C TYR A 556 -36.59 3.97 -9.96
N TYR A 557 -35.40 3.80 -10.56
CA TYR A 557 -34.71 2.51 -10.53
C TYR A 557 -34.20 2.13 -9.14
N SER A 558 -33.87 3.10 -8.28
CA SER A 558 -33.45 2.81 -6.91
C SER A 558 -34.50 2.16 -6.00
N PHE A 559 -35.79 2.26 -6.34
CA PHE A 559 -36.86 1.55 -5.63
C PHE A 559 -37.14 0.15 -6.19
N LEU A 560 -36.62 -0.17 -7.38
CA LEU A 560 -36.88 -1.42 -8.08
C LEU A 560 -35.68 -2.37 -8.07
N ILE A 561 -34.47 -1.82 -7.95
CA ILE A 561 -33.20 -2.55 -7.98
C ILE A 561 -32.57 -2.48 -6.59
N ASP A 562 -32.35 -3.64 -5.97
CA ASP A 562 -31.62 -3.72 -4.70
C ASP A 562 -30.11 -3.72 -4.96
N TYR A 563 -29.50 -2.54 -4.85
CA TYR A 563 -28.06 -2.34 -5.05
C TYR A 563 -27.17 -2.98 -3.97
N ASN A 564 -27.74 -3.60 -2.92
CA ASN A 564 -26.98 -4.37 -1.94
C ASN A 564 -26.79 -5.83 -2.35
N VAL A 565 -27.58 -6.32 -3.32
CA VAL A 565 -27.40 -7.65 -3.91
C VAL A 565 -26.47 -7.52 -5.11
N ILE A 566 -25.26 -8.06 -4.99
CA ILE A 566 -24.31 -8.11 -6.11
C ILE A 566 -24.76 -9.25 -7.04
N GLY A 567 -25.18 -8.91 -8.26
CA GLY A 567 -25.81 -9.84 -9.22
C GLY A 567 -24.92 -11.03 -9.61
N ASN A 568 -25.54 -12.14 -10.03
CA ASN A 568 -24.81 -13.32 -10.51
C ASN A 568 -24.52 -13.21 -12.01
N VAL A 569 -23.43 -13.83 -12.48
CA VAL A 569 -23.12 -13.95 -13.92
C VAL A 569 -23.81 -15.17 -14.57
N SER A 570 -24.38 -16.09 -13.78
CA SER A 570 -25.01 -17.33 -14.27
C SER A 570 -26.56 -17.30 -14.19
N ASP A 571 -27.22 -17.67 -15.30
CA ASP A 571 -28.70 -17.77 -15.43
C ASP A 571 -29.25 -19.18 -15.12
N LYS A 572 -28.41 -20.10 -14.62
CA LYS A 572 -28.83 -21.49 -14.40
C LYS A 572 -29.67 -21.61 -13.12
N LYS A 573 -30.98 -21.46 -13.25
CA LYS A 573 -32.04 -21.59 -12.22
C LYS A 573 -32.09 -22.92 -11.42
N GLU A 574 -31.14 -23.85 -11.59
CA GLU A 574 -31.09 -25.14 -10.89
C GLU A 574 -29.68 -25.49 -10.32
N SER A 575 -28.84 -24.49 -10.01
CA SER A 575 -27.51 -24.74 -9.42
C SER A 575 -27.51 -24.58 -7.90
N GLN A 576 -26.79 -25.46 -7.20
CA GLN A 576 -26.52 -25.35 -5.76
C GLN A 576 -25.98 -23.94 -5.47
N THR A 577 -26.51 -23.28 -4.43
CA THR A 577 -26.16 -21.89 -4.10
C THR A 577 -25.75 -21.81 -2.64
N VAL A 578 -24.58 -21.23 -2.37
CA VAL A 578 -24.07 -20.94 -1.02
C VAL A 578 -24.27 -19.45 -0.75
N THR A 579 -24.96 -19.12 0.33
CA THR A 579 -25.10 -17.73 0.80
C THR A 579 -23.97 -17.37 1.74
N VAL A 580 -23.19 -16.35 1.35
CA VAL A 580 -22.00 -15.90 2.07
C VAL A 580 -22.22 -14.50 2.58
N TRP A 581 -22.09 -14.29 3.88
CA TRP A 581 -22.08 -12.96 4.48
C TRP A 581 -20.66 -12.48 4.70
N ILE A 582 -20.42 -11.20 4.38
CA ILE A 582 -19.15 -10.50 4.59
C ILE A 582 -19.42 -9.20 5.34
N GLY A 583 -18.58 -8.91 6.35
CA GLY A 583 -18.71 -7.72 7.22
C GLY A 583 -17.73 -6.59 6.88
N SER A 584 -16.98 -6.72 5.79
CA SER A 584 -15.98 -5.75 5.34
C SER A 584 -16.58 -4.63 4.49
N GLY A 585 -15.78 -3.81 3.80
CA GLY A 585 -16.28 -2.80 2.87
C GLY A 585 -16.86 -3.36 1.57
N ARG A 586 -17.46 -2.47 0.76
CA ARG A 586 -18.09 -2.81 -0.53
C ARG A 586 -17.08 -3.31 -1.57
N ASP A 587 -15.89 -2.71 -1.64
CA ASP A 587 -14.86 -3.14 -2.58
C ASP A 587 -14.35 -4.54 -2.28
N GLN A 588 -14.26 -4.88 -0.99
CA GLN A 588 -13.96 -6.23 -0.51
C GLN A 588 -15.05 -7.24 -0.93
N ALA A 589 -16.33 -6.88 -0.80
CA ALA A 589 -17.44 -7.74 -1.21
C ALA A 589 -17.49 -7.93 -2.74
N ASN A 590 -17.29 -6.85 -3.51
CA ASN A 590 -17.25 -6.89 -4.98
C ASN A 590 -16.07 -7.74 -5.49
N THR A 591 -14.90 -7.62 -4.86
CA THR A 591 -13.71 -8.41 -5.20
C THR A 591 -13.96 -9.89 -4.94
N LEU A 592 -14.52 -10.24 -3.78
CA LEU A 592 -14.93 -11.61 -3.48
C LEU A 592 -15.92 -12.12 -4.53
N LYS A 593 -16.96 -11.34 -4.86
CA LYS A 593 -17.94 -11.73 -5.88
C LYS A 593 -17.25 -12.03 -7.22
N SER A 594 -16.38 -11.14 -7.67
CA SER A 594 -15.64 -11.32 -8.93
C SER A 594 -14.85 -12.63 -8.94
N LEU A 595 -14.11 -12.91 -7.86
CA LEU A 595 -13.36 -14.16 -7.72
C LEU A 595 -14.27 -15.39 -7.67
N THR A 596 -15.41 -15.30 -6.98
CA THR A 596 -16.37 -16.41 -6.93
C THR A 596 -16.95 -16.71 -8.30
N ASP A 597 -17.32 -15.70 -9.08
CA ASP A 597 -17.92 -15.92 -10.40
C ASP A 597 -16.90 -16.43 -11.42
N LYS A 598 -15.66 -15.90 -11.39
CA LYS A 598 -14.60 -16.25 -12.34
C LYS A 598 -13.95 -17.61 -12.08
N ARG A 599 -13.77 -17.96 -10.81
CA ARG A 599 -13.01 -19.16 -10.41
C ARG A 599 -13.93 -20.20 -9.80
N PHE A 600 -14.51 -19.90 -8.64
CA PHE A 600 -15.26 -20.90 -7.87
C PHE A 600 -16.48 -21.44 -8.62
N THR A 601 -17.41 -20.57 -9.01
CA THR A 601 -18.64 -20.94 -9.72
C THR A 601 -18.32 -21.55 -11.08
N TYR A 602 -17.31 -21.03 -11.78
CA TYR A 602 -16.88 -21.55 -13.07
C TYR A 602 -16.36 -22.99 -12.97
N GLU A 603 -15.50 -23.29 -12.00
CA GLU A 603 -14.88 -24.60 -11.82
C GLU A 603 -15.81 -25.63 -11.19
N THR A 604 -16.63 -25.21 -10.23
CA THR A 604 -17.44 -26.11 -9.40
C THR A 604 -18.89 -26.21 -9.86
N GLY A 605 -19.40 -25.18 -10.55
CA GLY A 605 -20.82 -25.05 -10.87
C GLY A 605 -21.71 -24.65 -9.68
N ILE A 606 -21.12 -24.37 -8.51
CA ILE A 606 -21.82 -23.91 -7.30
C ILE A 606 -21.87 -22.39 -7.32
N ASN A 607 -23.07 -21.80 -7.26
CA ASN A 607 -23.21 -20.35 -7.17
C ASN A 607 -22.88 -19.84 -5.77
N VAL A 608 -22.36 -18.62 -5.71
CA VAL A 608 -22.14 -17.91 -4.45
C VAL A 608 -22.94 -16.61 -4.45
N ASN A 609 -23.85 -16.50 -3.48
CA ASN A 609 -24.60 -15.28 -3.21
C ASN A 609 -23.90 -14.50 -2.09
N VAL A 610 -23.12 -13.47 -2.47
CA VAL A 610 -22.37 -12.62 -1.53
C VAL A 610 -23.24 -11.49 -1.03
N MET A 611 -23.37 -11.35 0.29
CA MET A 611 -24.13 -10.28 0.94
C MET A 611 -23.25 -9.48 1.91
N LEU A 612 -23.25 -8.17 1.75
CA LEU A 612 -22.62 -7.24 2.69
C LEU A 612 -23.55 -6.98 3.87
N VAL A 613 -23.17 -7.36 5.10
CA VAL A 613 -24.04 -7.33 6.29
C VAL A 613 -23.27 -6.90 7.55
N ASP A 614 -23.97 -6.24 8.48
CA ASP A 614 -23.46 -6.03 9.85
C ASP A 614 -23.39 -7.36 10.63
N MET A 615 -22.17 -7.82 10.89
CA MET A 615 -21.88 -9.07 11.59
C MET A 615 -22.39 -9.13 13.03
N GLY A 616 -22.76 -7.99 13.64
CA GLY A 616 -23.43 -7.96 14.94
C GLY A 616 -24.79 -8.67 14.95
N THR A 617 -25.43 -8.82 13.78
CA THR A 617 -26.75 -9.47 13.63
C THR A 617 -26.67 -10.99 13.37
N LEU A 618 -25.47 -11.53 13.14
CA LEU A 618 -25.25 -12.89 12.65
C LEU A 618 -25.92 -13.97 13.52
N LEU A 619 -25.76 -13.89 14.85
CA LEU A 619 -26.37 -14.87 15.76
C LEU A 619 -27.90 -14.78 15.76
N GLN A 620 -28.46 -13.57 15.75
CA GLN A 620 -29.91 -13.36 15.77
C GLN A 620 -30.55 -13.89 14.49
N ALA A 621 -29.95 -13.61 13.33
CA ALA A 621 -30.40 -14.13 12.04
C ALA A 621 -30.34 -15.66 12.00
N THR A 622 -29.24 -16.25 12.48
CA THR A 622 -29.07 -17.72 12.54
C THR A 622 -30.13 -18.37 13.41
N LEU A 623 -30.41 -17.82 14.60
CA LEU A 623 -31.45 -18.33 15.50
C LEU A 623 -32.87 -18.14 14.92
N ALA A 624 -33.07 -17.13 14.08
CA ALA A 624 -34.32 -16.88 13.37
C ALA A 624 -34.50 -17.76 12.11
N GLY A 625 -33.49 -18.52 11.70
CA GLY A 625 -33.51 -19.32 10.47
C GLY A 625 -33.24 -18.52 9.18
N GLU A 626 -32.79 -17.28 9.31
CA GLU A 626 -32.53 -16.32 8.22
C GLU A 626 -31.02 -16.00 8.10
N GLY A 627 -30.15 -16.80 8.73
CA GLY A 627 -28.70 -16.65 8.67
C GLY A 627 -28.09 -17.18 7.36
N PRO A 628 -26.83 -16.84 7.07
CA PRO A 628 -26.12 -17.34 5.89
C PRO A 628 -25.72 -18.82 6.04
N ASP A 629 -25.25 -19.42 4.95
CA ASP A 629 -24.56 -20.71 5.00
C ASP A 629 -23.15 -20.55 5.58
N VAL A 630 -22.43 -19.52 5.13
CA VAL A 630 -21.06 -19.19 5.54
C VAL A 630 -20.96 -17.71 5.90
N ALA A 631 -20.25 -17.40 6.99
CA ALA A 631 -19.86 -16.04 7.32
C ALA A 631 -18.33 -15.94 7.31
N ILE A 632 -17.79 -14.89 6.69
CA ILE A 632 -16.35 -14.64 6.57
C ILE A 632 -15.97 -13.32 7.24
N GLY A 633 -14.70 -13.13 7.57
CA GLY A 633 -14.25 -11.96 8.33
C GLY A 633 -14.77 -11.93 9.77
N VAL A 634 -15.11 -13.09 10.35
CA VAL A 634 -15.69 -13.17 11.70
C VAL A 634 -14.58 -13.10 12.76
N SER A 635 -14.73 -12.22 13.76
CA SER A 635 -13.73 -12.03 14.84
C SER A 635 -13.36 -13.31 15.58
N GLY A 636 -12.09 -13.42 15.97
CA GLY A 636 -11.44 -14.63 16.47
C GLY A 636 -12.13 -15.36 17.62
N GLU A 637 -12.84 -14.63 18.47
CA GLU A 637 -13.53 -15.14 19.66
C GLU A 637 -14.92 -15.75 19.35
N ILE A 638 -15.51 -15.44 18.21
CA ILE A 638 -16.89 -15.83 17.88
C ILE A 638 -17.03 -17.32 17.51
N PRO A 639 -16.16 -17.92 16.66
CA PRO A 639 -16.37 -19.27 16.14
C PRO A 639 -16.60 -20.32 17.23
N MET A 640 -15.72 -20.38 18.23
CA MET A 640 -15.86 -21.33 19.33
C MET A 640 -17.11 -21.03 20.19
N ASN A 641 -17.39 -19.76 20.47
CA ASN A 641 -18.59 -19.38 21.23
C ASN A 641 -19.89 -19.81 20.54
N PHE A 642 -19.94 -19.74 19.22
CA PHE A 642 -21.10 -20.22 18.43
C PHE A 642 -21.12 -21.75 18.36
N GLY A 643 -19.96 -22.38 18.21
CA GLY A 643 -19.83 -23.84 18.26
C GLY A 643 -20.37 -24.46 19.55
N LEU A 644 -20.04 -23.87 20.70
CA LEU A 644 -20.56 -24.31 22.02
C LEU A 644 -22.09 -24.15 22.15
N ARG A 645 -22.69 -23.23 21.39
CA ARG A 645 -24.14 -22.99 21.35
C ARG A 645 -24.85 -23.78 20.24
N ASN A 646 -24.13 -24.63 19.50
CA ASN A 646 -24.62 -25.30 18.29
C ASN A 646 -25.14 -24.33 17.22
N ALA A 647 -24.59 -23.11 17.15
CA ALA A 647 -24.90 -22.11 16.12
C ALA A 647 -23.89 -22.12 14.96
N ALA A 648 -22.75 -22.81 15.13
CA ALA A 648 -21.75 -23.05 14.10
C ALA A 648 -21.42 -24.55 13.99
N GLU A 649 -21.08 -25.00 12.80
CA GLU A 649 -20.76 -26.38 12.50
C GLU A 649 -19.32 -26.75 12.91
N ASN A 650 -19.11 -28.02 13.30
CA ASN A 650 -17.77 -28.55 13.54
C ASN A 650 -17.12 -28.98 12.22
N LEU A 651 -16.06 -28.28 11.84
CA LEU A 651 -15.34 -28.46 10.58
C LEU A 651 -14.36 -29.65 10.61
N SER A 652 -13.98 -30.16 11.78
CA SER A 652 -12.94 -31.18 11.90
C SER A 652 -13.29 -32.54 11.25
N GLY A 653 -14.57 -32.79 10.98
CA GLY A 653 -15.06 -34.02 10.35
C GLY A 653 -15.13 -33.97 8.82
N PHE A 654 -14.86 -32.82 8.19
CA PHE A 654 -15.00 -32.67 6.75
C PHE A 654 -13.79 -33.20 5.98
N GLU A 655 -14.04 -33.69 4.76
CA GLU A 655 -12.99 -34.26 3.91
C GLU A 655 -11.91 -33.22 3.56
N GLY A 656 -10.65 -33.62 3.69
CA GLY A 656 -9.49 -32.77 3.36
C GLY A 656 -9.11 -31.76 4.44
N PHE A 657 -9.84 -31.66 5.56
CA PHE A 657 -9.52 -30.75 6.66
C PHE A 657 -8.07 -30.91 7.20
N PRO A 658 -7.55 -32.14 7.44
CA PRO A 658 -6.18 -32.29 7.97
C PRO A 658 -5.10 -31.65 7.10
N ASN A 659 -5.32 -31.54 5.79
CA ASN A 659 -4.34 -30.96 4.87
C ASN A 659 -4.24 -29.43 5.01
N LEU A 660 -5.24 -28.77 5.58
CA LEU A 660 -5.26 -27.31 5.73
C LEU A 660 -4.35 -26.84 6.86
N TYR A 661 -4.02 -27.68 7.84
CA TYR A 661 -3.19 -27.24 8.99
C TYR A 661 -1.83 -26.70 8.55
N ASP A 662 -1.22 -27.34 7.55
CA ASP A 662 0.10 -26.99 7.06
C ASP A 662 0.12 -25.68 6.27
N ASP A 663 -1.04 -25.14 5.87
CA ASP A 663 -1.16 -23.88 5.13
C ASP A 663 -1.06 -22.65 6.05
N PHE A 664 -1.25 -22.83 7.37
CA PHE A 664 -1.26 -21.75 8.37
C PHE A 664 -0.19 -21.96 9.45
N PHE A 665 0.05 -20.93 10.26
CA PHE A 665 0.82 -21.08 11.51
C PHE A 665 -0.06 -21.71 12.60
N GLU A 666 0.52 -22.47 13.53
CA GLU A 666 -0.21 -23.09 14.65
C GLU A 666 -1.01 -22.04 15.46
N SER A 667 -0.40 -20.87 15.67
CA SER A 667 -0.98 -19.73 16.37
C SER A 667 -2.28 -19.19 15.76
N ALA A 668 -2.49 -19.40 14.45
CA ALA A 668 -3.70 -19.00 13.75
C ALA A 668 -4.91 -19.90 14.10
N TRP A 669 -4.65 -21.14 14.53
CA TRP A 669 -5.69 -22.12 14.87
C TRP A 669 -6.15 -22.03 16.33
N ASP A 670 -5.29 -21.57 17.23
CA ASP A 670 -5.53 -21.55 18.68
C ASP A 670 -6.91 -20.99 19.11
N PRO A 671 -7.45 -19.91 18.50
CA PRO A 671 -8.76 -19.38 18.88
C PRO A 671 -9.94 -20.26 18.44
N TYR A 672 -9.73 -21.13 17.45
CA TYR A 672 -10.80 -21.86 16.75
C TYR A 672 -10.93 -23.33 17.16
N VAL A 673 -9.98 -23.83 17.96
CA VAL A 673 -9.90 -25.23 18.40
C VAL A 673 -10.33 -25.38 19.87
N TYR A 674 -11.34 -26.21 20.10
CA TYR A 674 -11.76 -26.62 21.44
C TYR A 674 -12.14 -28.11 21.45
N ASP A 675 -11.55 -28.88 22.38
CA ASP A 675 -11.81 -30.32 22.55
C ASP A 675 -11.69 -31.12 21.23
N GLN A 676 -10.62 -30.86 20.46
CA GLN A 676 -10.34 -31.45 19.14
C GLN A 676 -11.38 -31.13 18.04
N LYS A 677 -12.32 -30.23 18.31
CA LYS A 677 -13.27 -29.69 17.34
C LYS A 677 -12.82 -28.32 16.87
N VAL A 678 -13.11 -28.03 15.60
CA VAL A 678 -12.71 -26.79 14.94
C VAL A 678 -13.96 -26.11 14.41
N TYR A 679 -14.15 -24.85 14.78
CA TYR A 679 -15.39 -24.11 14.46
C TYR A 679 -15.18 -22.95 13.48
N GLY A 680 -13.95 -22.75 13.01
CA GLY A 680 -13.62 -21.75 11.99
C GLY A 680 -12.31 -22.09 11.28
N LEU A 681 -12.16 -21.61 10.06
CA LEU A 681 -10.90 -21.64 9.32
C LEU A 681 -10.23 -20.26 9.45
N PRO A 682 -8.91 -20.19 9.76
CA PRO A 682 -8.20 -18.92 9.81
C PRO A 682 -8.30 -18.19 8.46
N GLU A 683 -8.62 -16.91 8.52
CA GLU A 683 -8.71 -16.04 7.34
C GLU A 683 -7.65 -14.94 7.40
N THR A 684 -7.67 -14.14 8.48
CA THR A 684 -6.63 -13.14 8.73
C THR A 684 -5.81 -13.49 9.95
N LEU A 685 -4.58 -13.00 10.00
CA LEU A 685 -3.70 -13.09 11.17
C LEU A 685 -3.30 -11.68 11.56
N SER A 686 -3.38 -11.35 12.85
CA SER A 686 -3.05 -10.04 13.40
C SER A 686 -2.15 -10.24 14.62
N PHE A 687 -1.11 -9.42 14.74
CA PHE A 687 -0.09 -9.52 15.78
C PHE A 687 0.69 -8.21 15.91
N PRO A 688 1.24 -7.90 17.11
CA PRO A 688 2.00 -6.69 17.31
C PRO A 688 3.39 -6.75 16.66
N MET A 689 3.84 -5.61 16.16
CA MET A 689 5.20 -5.29 15.70
C MET A 689 5.70 -4.02 16.41
N MET A 690 7.01 -3.81 16.43
CA MET A 690 7.60 -2.56 16.90
C MET A 690 7.91 -1.65 15.70
N PHE A 691 7.22 -0.51 15.61
CA PHE A 691 7.50 0.54 14.65
C PHE A 691 8.43 1.58 15.27
N TYR A 692 9.32 2.14 14.48
CA TYR A 692 10.31 3.10 14.97
C TYR A 692 10.62 4.19 13.93
N ARG A 693 10.87 5.41 14.42
CA ARG A 693 11.28 6.59 13.66
C ARG A 693 12.80 6.61 13.48
N LYS A 694 13.25 6.23 12.28
CA LYS A 694 14.67 6.12 11.91
C LYS A 694 15.41 7.43 12.15
N ASP A 695 14.79 8.54 11.75
CA ASP A 695 15.31 9.90 11.90
C ASP A 695 15.47 10.32 13.37
N ILE A 696 14.44 10.12 14.20
CA ILE A 696 14.47 10.51 15.61
C ILE A 696 15.42 9.61 16.43
N LEU A 697 15.41 8.30 16.16
CA LEU A 697 16.29 7.37 16.87
C LEU A 697 17.77 7.68 16.59
N ALA A 698 18.13 8.01 15.35
CA ALA A 698 19.49 8.45 15.02
C ALA A 698 19.87 9.77 15.72
N GLU A 699 18.97 10.74 15.79
CA GLU A 699 19.17 12.01 16.52
C GLU A 699 19.49 11.76 18.00
N LEU A 700 18.82 10.78 18.60
CA LEU A 700 18.99 10.40 20.00
C LEU A 700 20.14 9.40 20.25
N GLY A 701 20.76 8.89 19.19
CA GLY A 701 21.77 7.81 19.30
C GLY A 701 21.20 6.49 19.81
N ILE A 702 19.90 6.27 19.63
CA ILE A 702 19.18 5.05 19.99
C ILE A 702 19.19 4.10 18.79
N VAL A 703 19.52 2.83 19.03
CA VAL A 703 19.28 1.76 18.06
C VAL A 703 17.96 1.06 18.41
N PRO A 704 17.18 0.55 17.43
CA PRO A 704 15.93 -0.13 17.73
C PRO A 704 16.13 -1.26 18.77
N PRO A 705 15.45 -1.22 19.93
CA PRO A 705 15.70 -2.15 21.03
C PRO A 705 15.22 -3.56 20.70
N LYS A 706 16.01 -4.56 21.09
CA LYS A 706 15.72 -5.99 20.91
C LYS A 706 15.12 -6.63 22.16
N THR A 707 15.31 -6.02 23.33
CA THR A 707 14.84 -6.56 24.61
C THR A 707 14.02 -5.55 25.41
N TRP A 708 13.11 -6.04 26.25
CA TRP A 708 12.34 -5.15 27.14
C TRP A 708 13.20 -4.38 28.15
N ASP A 709 14.40 -4.85 28.46
CA ASP A 709 15.32 -4.12 29.33
C ASP A 709 16.00 -2.96 28.59
N GLU A 710 16.34 -3.13 27.31
CA GLU A 710 16.75 -2.03 26.44
C GLU A 710 15.62 -1.01 26.28
N VAL A 711 14.37 -1.44 26.10
CA VAL A 711 13.21 -0.53 26.06
C VAL A 711 13.12 0.34 27.33
N LYS A 712 13.36 -0.22 28.52
CA LYS A 712 13.34 0.56 29.78
C LYS A 712 14.48 1.57 29.85
N VAL A 713 15.64 1.26 29.26
CA VAL A 713 16.76 2.21 29.14
C VAL A 713 16.36 3.33 28.17
N ASP A 714 15.84 2.98 27.00
CA ASP A 714 15.43 3.93 25.98
C ASP A 714 14.31 4.84 26.48
N LEU A 715 13.36 4.32 27.26
CA LEU A 715 12.32 5.12 27.94
C LEU A 715 12.90 6.25 28.78
N SER A 716 14.07 6.06 29.39
CA SER A 716 14.74 7.13 30.15
C SER A 716 15.31 8.20 29.22
N VAL A 717 15.84 7.81 28.06
CA VAL A 717 16.33 8.75 27.03
C VAL A 717 15.17 9.51 26.41
N LEU A 718 14.09 8.82 26.06
CA LEU A 718 12.86 9.40 25.52
C LEU A 718 12.25 10.40 26.51
N SER A 719 12.08 10.01 27.77
CA SER A 719 11.53 10.88 28.81
C SER A 719 12.37 12.14 29.05
N ASN A 720 13.71 12.04 29.02
CA ASN A 720 14.61 13.21 29.09
C ASN A 720 14.45 14.19 27.92
N ASN A 721 13.84 13.73 26.82
CA ASN A 721 13.52 14.52 25.64
C ASN A 721 12.00 14.78 25.50
N GLN A 722 11.22 14.52 26.56
CA GLN A 722 9.76 14.71 26.59
C GLN A 722 9.02 13.92 25.51
N MET A 723 9.58 12.77 25.15
CA MET A 723 9.01 11.76 24.27
C MET A 723 8.60 10.53 25.09
N ASP A 724 7.73 9.71 24.52
CA ASP A 724 7.22 8.50 25.14
C ASP A 724 7.35 7.25 24.25
N LEU A 725 7.09 6.08 24.81
CA LEU A 725 6.82 4.86 24.05
C LEU A 725 5.32 4.71 23.85
N GLY A 726 4.86 4.64 22.60
CA GLY A 726 3.45 4.40 22.33
C GLY A 726 3.12 2.91 22.45
N MET A 727 2.46 2.50 23.53
CA MET A 727 2.03 1.12 23.72
C MET A 727 0.68 1.09 24.45
N LEU A 728 -0.42 0.92 23.71
CA LEU A 728 -1.76 0.88 24.30
C LEU A 728 -1.98 -0.40 25.14
N PRO A 729 -2.75 -0.33 26.25
CA PRO A 729 -2.95 -1.45 27.18
C PRO A 729 -3.95 -2.48 26.61
N THR A 730 -3.56 -3.20 25.57
CA THR A 730 -4.38 -4.19 24.88
C THR A 730 -4.18 -5.61 25.41
N GLU A 731 -5.08 -6.52 25.03
CA GLU A 731 -4.95 -7.94 25.36
C GLU A 731 -3.67 -8.53 24.76
N ALA A 732 -3.37 -8.17 23.51
CA ALA A 732 -2.19 -8.66 22.80
C ALA A 732 -0.88 -8.27 23.52
N VAL A 733 -0.79 -7.06 24.07
CA VAL A 733 0.39 -6.61 24.84
C VAL A 733 0.53 -7.41 26.14
N PHE A 734 -0.55 -7.55 26.91
CA PHE A 734 -0.51 -8.35 28.14
C PHE A 734 -0.16 -9.81 27.87
N ALA A 735 -0.80 -10.43 26.87
CA ALA A 735 -0.55 -11.80 26.46
C ALA A 735 0.88 -12.01 25.96
N THR A 736 1.45 -11.05 25.22
CA THR A 736 2.85 -11.05 24.80
C THR A 736 3.79 -11.12 26.01
N LEU A 737 3.62 -10.21 26.99
CA LEU A 737 4.43 -10.21 28.21
C LEU A 737 4.27 -11.52 29.00
N LEU A 738 3.06 -12.07 29.05
CA LEU A 738 2.78 -13.35 29.71
C LEU A 738 3.52 -14.51 29.02
N TYR A 739 3.42 -14.62 27.69
CA TYR A 739 3.96 -15.72 26.92
C TYR A 739 5.49 -15.73 26.88
N GLN A 740 6.13 -14.57 26.75
CA GLN A 740 7.60 -14.50 26.81
C GLN A 740 8.16 -14.88 28.18
N ASN A 741 7.36 -14.76 29.24
CA ASN A 741 7.68 -15.24 30.57
C ASN A 741 7.23 -16.70 30.81
N SER A 742 6.96 -17.46 29.74
CA SER A 742 6.47 -18.85 29.79
C SER A 742 5.14 -19.03 30.54
N GLY A 743 4.35 -17.97 30.65
CA GLY A 743 3.01 -18.01 31.21
C GLY A 743 1.97 -18.54 30.23
N GLN A 744 0.77 -18.81 30.74
CA GLN A 744 -0.38 -19.27 29.96
C GLN A 744 -1.67 -18.73 30.57
N TYR A 745 -2.69 -18.52 29.75
CA TYR A 745 -4.00 -18.01 30.19
C TYR A 745 -4.77 -19.02 31.04
N TYR A 746 -4.74 -20.29 30.65
CA TYR A 746 -5.53 -21.35 31.27
C TYR A 746 -4.66 -22.53 31.67
N ARG A 747 -5.15 -23.30 32.64
CA ARG A 747 -4.52 -24.54 33.12
C ARG A 747 -5.56 -25.67 33.15
N ASP A 748 -5.11 -26.86 33.57
CA ASP A 748 -5.95 -28.04 33.79
C ASP A 748 -6.79 -28.39 32.56
N ASP A 749 -6.15 -28.39 31.39
CA ASP A 749 -6.81 -28.63 30.09
C ASP A 749 -7.91 -27.59 29.80
N LYS A 750 -7.56 -26.31 29.95
CA LYS A 750 -8.43 -25.16 29.67
C LYS A 750 -9.70 -25.10 30.55
N LYS A 751 -9.70 -25.76 31.71
CA LYS A 751 -10.85 -25.79 32.64
C LYS A 751 -10.90 -24.62 33.61
N ALA A 752 -9.79 -23.91 33.79
CA ALA A 752 -9.71 -22.76 34.67
C ALA A 752 -8.60 -21.79 34.27
N SER A 753 -8.72 -20.55 34.75
CA SER A 753 -7.72 -19.51 34.60
C SER A 753 -6.43 -19.86 35.34
N ASN A 754 -5.31 -19.66 34.66
CA ASN A 754 -3.96 -19.73 35.23
C ASN A 754 -3.38 -18.33 35.52
N LEU A 755 -4.21 -17.28 35.41
CA LEU A 755 -3.80 -15.89 35.61
C LEU A 755 -3.50 -15.54 37.08
N ALA A 756 -3.79 -16.45 38.03
CA ALA A 756 -3.36 -16.32 39.43
C ALA A 756 -1.99 -16.98 39.71
N SER A 757 -1.30 -17.53 38.71
CA SER A 757 0.06 -18.05 38.87
C SER A 757 1.07 -16.93 39.16
N GLU A 758 2.18 -17.25 39.81
CA GLU A 758 3.25 -16.28 40.08
C GLU A 758 3.78 -15.64 38.79
N THR A 759 3.94 -16.44 37.72
CA THR A 759 4.31 -15.94 36.39
C THR A 759 3.31 -14.94 35.84
N ALA A 760 2.01 -15.23 35.91
CA ALA A 760 0.98 -14.34 35.39
C ALA A 760 0.83 -13.06 36.21
N ILE A 761 0.95 -13.16 37.54
CA ILE A 761 0.95 -11.99 38.43
C ILE A 761 2.20 -11.13 38.16
N GLY A 762 3.36 -11.74 37.93
CA GLY A 762 4.59 -11.06 37.53
C GLY A 762 4.44 -10.31 36.20
N ALA A 763 3.91 -10.98 35.17
CA ALA A 763 3.63 -10.37 33.88
C ALA A 763 2.61 -9.22 33.98
N PHE A 764 1.54 -9.40 34.75
CA PHE A 764 0.53 -8.36 34.97
C PHE A 764 1.07 -7.17 35.75
N LYS A 765 1.94 -7.40 36.74
CA LYS A 765 2.65 -6.34 37.44
C LYS A 765 3.52 -5.55 36.47
N ASN A 766 4.33 -6.23 35.65
CA ASN A 766 5.17 -5.57 34.64
C ASN A 766 4.31 -4.75 33.65
N PHE A 767 3.20 -5.33 33.19
CA PHE A 767 2.21 -4.66 32.35
C PHE A 767 1.68 -3.38 33.00
N CYS A 768 1.29 -3.41 34.28
CA CYS A 768 0.84 -2.23 35.01
C CYS A 768 1.96 -1.20 35.26
N GLU A 769 3.20 -1.64 35.42
CA GLU A 769 4.36 -0.76 35.68
C GLU A 769 4.67 0.16 34.50
N TYR A 770 4.46 -0.27 33.25
CA TYR A 770 4.54 0.62 32.09
C TYR A 770 3.68 1.88 32.26
N TYR A 771 2.43 1.72 32.70
CA TYR A 771 1.50 2.85 32.81
C TYR A 771 1.55 3.59 34.16
N THR A 772 2.11 2.96 35.19
CA THR A 772 2.19 3.56 36.54
C THR A 772 3.54 4.18 36.85
N LYS A 773 4.64 3.54 36.44
CA LYS A 773 6.01 4.03 36.65
C LYS A 773 6.54 4.81 35.45
N TYR A 774 6.33 4.30 34.24
CA TYR A 774 6.80 4.93 33.01
C TYR A 774 5.73 5.83 32.37
N THR A 775 4.53 5.89 32.97
CA THR A 775 3.46 6.84 32.63
C THR A 775 3.00 6.81 31.17
N LEU A 776 3.13 5.67 30.48
CA LEU A 776 2.73 5.54 29.08
C LEU A 776 1.29 5.98 28.85
N ASP A 777 1.03 6.57 27.68
CA ASP A 777 -0.32 6.88 27.20
C ASP A 777 -1.19 5.61 27.07
N ARG A 778 -2.49 5.77 27.26
CA ARG A 778 -3.48 4.69 27.35
C ARG A 778 -4.60 4.80 26.31
N GLU A 779 -4.77 5.95 25.68
CA GLU A 779 -5.96 6.25 24.86
C GLU A 779 -5.63 7.02 23.58
N THR A 780 -4.53 7.76 23.52
CA THR A 780 -4.19 8.55 22.33
C THR A 780 -3.87 7.66 21.13
N SER A 781 -4.23 8.15 19.94
CA SER A 781 -3.88 7.49 18.66
C SER A 781 -2.36 7.34 18.54
N LEU A 782 -1.91 6.08 18.48
CA LEU A 782 -0.50 5.74 18.29
C LEU A 782 0.02 6.27 16.96
N THR A 783 -0.79 6.23 15.89
CA THR A 783 -0.43 6.74 14.57
C THR A 783 -0.16 8.25 14.60
N ASN A 784 -0.97 9.03 15.32
CA ASN A 784 -0.73 10.47 15.48
C ASN A 784 0.53 10.77 16.32
N GLN A 785 0.73 10.05 17.43
CA GLN A 785 1.94 10.22 18.27
C GLN A 785 3.22 9.84 17.51
N PHE A 786 3.15 8.80 16.69
CA PHE A 786 4.26 8.34 15.86
C PHE A 786 4.59 9.30 14.71
N ARG A 787 3.54 9.79 14.02
CA ARG A 787 3.66 10.79 12.94
C ARG A 787 4.35 12.07 13.44
N THR A 788 3.89 12.59 14.58
CA THR A 788 4.41 13.82 15.19
C THR A 788 5.77 13.64 15.89
N GLY A 789 6.17 12.40 16.15
CA GLY A 789 7.43 12.08 16.85
C GLY A 789 7.34 12.20 18.37
N GLU A 790 6.15 12.39 18.94
CA GLU A 790 5.91 12.29 20.39
C GLU A 790 6.22 10.89 20.92
N ALA A 791 5.89 9.87 20.11
CA ALA A 791 6.25 8.49 20.36
C ALA A 791 7.09 7.94 19.21
N PRO A 792 8.42 8.11 19.21
CA PRO A 792 9.28 7.66 18.11
C PRO A 792 9.42 6.13 18.05
N ILE A 793 8.97 5.41 19.08
CA ILE A 793 8.80 3.96 19.07
C ILE A 793 7.35 3.68 19.47
N ILE A 794 6.66 2.84 18.69
CA ILE A 794 5.34 2.32 19.05
C ILE A 794 5.29 0.80 18.93
N ILE A 795 4.49 0.15 19.78
CA ILE A 795 4.14 -1.26 19.69
C ILE A 795 2.66 -1.33 19.31
N ALA A 796 2.40 -1.73 18.08
CA ALA A 796 1.07 -1.72 17.47
C ALA A 796 0.87 -2.95 16.59
N ASP A 797 -0.37 -3.25 16.21
CA ASP A 797 -0.65 -4.31 15.25
C ASP A 797 0.07 -4.06 13.92
N TYR A 798 0.55 -5.09 13.24
CA TYR A 798 1.29 -4.87 11.99
C TYR A 798 0.44 -4.22 10.89
N THR A 799 -0.89 -4.32 10.94
CA THR A 799 -1.79 -3.61 10.01
C THR A 799 -1.75 -2.08 10.18
N THR A 800 -1.17 -1.56 11.27
CA THR A 800 -0.82 -0.13 11.39
C THR A 800 0.11 0.34 10.26
N TYR A 801 0.85 -0.58 9.60
CA TYR A 801 1.54 -0.30 8.34
C TYR A 801 0.63 0.40 7.33
N CYS A 802 -0.54 -0.19 7.04
CA CYS A 802 -1.50 0.33 6.07
C CYS A 802 -2.06 1.69 6.49
N GLU A 803 -2.31 1.88 7.80
CA GLU A 803 -2.75 3.16 8.35
C GLU A 803 -1.69 4.25 8.19
N LEU A 804 -0.41 3.95 8.44
CA LEU A 804 0.69 4.89 8.26
C LEU A 804 0.92 5.26 6.80
N ILE A 805 0.86 4.29 5.88
CA ILE A 805 0.95 4.55 4.44
C ILE A 805 -0.17 5.50 3.99
N ALA A 806 -1.39 5.34 4.52
CA ALA A 806 -2.52 6.19 4.16
C ALA A 806 -2.53 7.57 4.85
N SER A 807 -2.12 7.63 6.13
CA SER A 807 -2.34 8.79 7.00
C SER A 807 -1.09 9.64 7.29
N ALA A 808 0.11 9.16 6.96
CA ALA A 808 1.37 9.80 7.33
C ALA A 808 2.39 9.86 6.16
N PRO A 809 2.01 10.41 4.99
CA PRO A 809 2.91 10.51 3.83
C PRO A 809 4.15 11.38 4.10
N ASP A 810 4.03 12.39 4.97
CA ASP A 810 5.11 13.31 5.36
C ASP A 810 6.28 12.65 6.11
N ILE A 811 6.07 11.43 6.63
CA ILE A 811 7.13 10.65 7.26
C ILE A 811 7.50 9.40 6.44
N LYS A 812 7.03 9.29 5.19
CA LYS A 812 7.35 8.15 4.32
C LYS A 812 8.88 7.98 4.23
N GLY A 813 9.33 6.74 4.40
CA GLY A 813 10.75 6.40 4.44
C GLY A 813 11.49 6.73 5.74
N LEU A 814 10.98 7.66 6.56
CA LEU A 814 11.58 8.05 7.86
C LEU A 814 11.27 7.06 8.99
N TRP A 815 10.54 5.99 8.72
CA TRP A 815 10.22 4.95 9.69
C TRP A 815 10.47 3.56 9.13
N GLY A 816 10.50 2.59 10.04
CA GLY A 816 10.50 1.17 9.73
C GLY A 816 9.82 0.40 10.86
N PHE A 817 9.78 -0.92 10.72
CA PHE A 817 9.27 -1.79 11.78
C PHE A 817 10.09 -3.07 11.88
N THR A 818 10.05 -3.70 13.06
CA THR A 818 10.76 -4.94 13.35
C THR A 818 10.02 -5.73 14.43
N ARG A 819 10.56 -6.90 14.78
CA ARG A 819 9.99 -7.78 15.80
C ARG A 819 9.82 -7.04 17.12
N VAL A 820 8.79 -7.41 17.88
CA VAL A 820 8.58 -6.86 19.23
C VAL A 820 9.77 -7.22 20.13
N PRO A 821 10.22 -6.31 21.01
CA PRO A 821 11.25 -6.62 22.00
C PRO A 821 10.94 -7.91 22.76
N GLY A 822 11.98 -8.72 22.95
CA GLY A 822 11.86 -10.02 23.59
C GLY A 822 12.32 -10.03 25.04
N THR A 823 12.04 -11.15 25.72
CA THR A 823 12.53 -11.43 27.08
C THR A 823 13.75 -12.34 26.99
N VAL A 824 14.85 -11.96 27.65
CA VAL A 824 16.07 -12.77 27.70
C VAL A 824 15.81 -13.99 28.59
N ARG A 825 16.05 -15.20 28.04
CA ARG A 825 15.95 -16.46 28.77
C ARG A 825 17.22 -16.75 29.56
N GLU A 826 17.16 -17.72 30.48
CA GLU A 826 18.31 -18.14 31.30
C GLU A 826 19.53 -18.60 30.47
N ASP A 827 19.29 -19.11 29.26
CA ASP A 827 20.33 -19.56 28.32
C ASP A 827 20.91 -18.44 27.43
N GLY A 828 20.46 -17.20 27.62
CA GLY A 828 20.89 -16.03 26.84
C GLY A 828 20.19 -15.87 25.49
N SER A 829 19.28 -16.79 25.10
CA SER A 829 18.42 -16.59 23.94
C SER A 829 17.33 -15.54 24.23
N ILE A 830 16.81 -14.88 23.19
CA ILE A 830 15.75 -13.87 23.32
C ILE A 830 14.43 -14.49 22.85
N ASP A 831 13.43 -14.48 23.73
CA ASP A 831 12.07 -14.91 23.42
C ASP A 831 11.25 -13.74 22.86
N HIS A 832 11.04 -13.75 21.55
CA HIS A 832 10.21 -12.76 20.83
C HIS A 832 8.75 -13.20 20.69
N THR A 833 8.27 -14.18 21.48
CA THR A 833 6.88 -14.65 21.35
C THR A 833 5.90 -13.49 21.49
N THR A 834 4.99 -13.31 20.54
CA THR A 834 3.88 -12.36 20.66
C THR A 834 2.53 -13.06 20.55
N ALA A 835 1.52 -12.41 21.13
CA ALA A 835 0.15 -12.89 21.00
C ALA A 835 -0.40 -12.58 19.60
N SER A 836 -1.17 -13.52 19.04
CA SER A 836 -1.87 -13.34 17.77
C SER A 836 -3.39 -13.41 17.92
N GLY A 837 -4.06 -12.71 17.02
CA GLY A 837 -5.49 -12.77 16.78
C GLY A 837 -5.78 -12.83 15.29
N GLY A 838 -7.01 -12.49 14.90
CA GLY A 838 -7.43 -12.50 13.51
C GLY A 838 -8.91 -12.80 13.33
N THR A 839 -9.28 -13.04 12.09
CA THR A 839 -10.65 -13.40 11.69
C THR A 839 -10.70 -14.82 11.12
N ALA A 840 -11.90 -15.37 11.07
CA ALA A 840 -12.17 -16.68 10.53
C ALA A 840 -13.35 -16.69 9.56
N ALA A 841 -13.35 -17.69 8.68
CA ALA A 841 -14.53 -18.17 8.00
C ALA A 841 -15.23 -19.24 8.85
N ILE A 842 -16.55 -19.14 9.02
CA ILE A 842 -17.36 -20.10 9.78
C ILE A 842 -18.55 -20.61 8.95
N MET A 843 -18.90 -21.87 9.16
CA MET A 843 -20.13 -22.48 8.63
C MET A 843 -21.22 -22.41 9.69
N MET A 844 -22.36 -21.83 9.34
CA MET A 844 -23.49 -21.69 10.27
C MET A 844 -24.25 -23.01 10.39
N SER A 845 -24.82 -23.28 11.56
CA SER A 845 -25.59 -24.51 11.81
C SER A 845 -26.87 -24.62 10.97
N GLY A 846 -27.37 -23.50 10.46
CA GLY A 846 -28.52 -23.42 9.56
C GLY A 846 -28.21 -23.85 8.11
N CYS A 847 -26.93 -24.05 7.76
CA CYS A 847 -26.51 -24.41 6.41
C CYS A 847 -27.14 -25.74 5.97
N GLN A 848 -27.85 -25.71 4.84
CA GLN A 848 -28.52 -26.89 4.30
C GLN A 848 -27.58 -27.74 3.44
N ASP A 849 -26.73 -27.09 2.64
CA ASP A 849 -25.78 -27.74 1.73
C ASP A 849 -24.34 -27.61 2.26
N LYS A 850 -24.04 -28.42 3.27
CA LYS A 850 -22.75 -28.38 3.98
C LYS A 850 -21.56 -28.74 3.10
N ASP A 851 -21.75 -29.59 2.10
CA ASP A 851 -20.67 -29.99 1.18
C ASP A 851 -20.29 -28.83 0.25
N ALA A 852 -21.29 -28.13 -0.30
CA ALA A 852 -21.05 -26.94 -1.11
C ALA A 852 -20.42 -25.79 -0.29
N ALA A 853 -20.94 -25.56 0.92
CA ALA A 853 -20.38 -24.57 1.83
C ALA A 853 -18.93 -24.90 2.24
N TRP A 854 -18.64 -26.18 2.53
CA TRP A 854 -17.28 -26.63 2.83
C TRP A 854 -16.32 -26.43 1.65
N GLN A 855 -16.77 -26.74 0.43
CA GLN A 855 -15.98 -26.52 -0.77
C GLN A 855 -15.67 -25.04 -0.98
N PHE A 856 -16.65 -24.16 -0.75
CA PHE A 856 -16.45 -22.70 -0.76
C PHE A 856 -15.44 -22.27 0.30
N MET A 857 -15.59 -22.70 1.55
CA MET A 857 -14.70 -22.30 2.64
C MET A 857 -13.26 -22.71 2.38
N ARG A 858 -13.01 -23.94 1.90
CA ARG A 858 -11.66 -24.39 1.52
C ARG A 858 -11.08 -23.59 0.36
N TRP A 859 -11.91 -23.30 -0.64
CA TRP A 859 -11.50 -22.45 -1.76
C TRP A 859 -11.14 -21.04 -1.27
N TRP A 860 -11.94 -20.47 -0.37
CA TRP A 860 -11.77 -19.11 0.14
C TRP A 860 -10.43 -18.94 0.87
N VAL A 861 -10.11 -19.83 1.82
CA VAL A 861 -8.88 -19.74 2.62
C VAL A 861 -7.64 -20.33 1.94
N GLY A 862 -7.80 -20.87 0.73
CA GLY A 862 -6.71 -21.46 -0.06
C GLY A 862 -5.73 -20.41 -0.57
N ALA A 863 -4.47 -20.81 -0.74
CA ALA A 863 -3.37 -19.92 -1.09
C ALA A 863 -3.64 -19.10 -2.36
N ASP A 864 -4.06 -19.75 -3.45
CA ASP A 864 -4.34 -19.08 -4.74
C ASP A 864 -5.46 -18.03 -4.65
N THR A 865 -6.49 -18.31 -3.86
CA THR A 865 -7.64 -17.41 -3.68
C THR A 865 -7.27 -16.24 -2.78
N GLN A 866 -6.61 -16.49 -1.66
CA GLN A 866 -6.15 -15.45 -0.73
C GLN A 866 -5.11 -14.54 -1.39
N SER A 867 -4.20 -15.09 -2.20
CA SER A 867 -3.25 -14.32 -3.01
C SER A 867 -3.97 -13.41 -4.00
N ALA A 868 -4.90 -13.98 -4.77
CA ALA A 868 -5.65 -13.20 -5.76
C ALA A 868 -6.53 -12.13 -5.09
N TYR A 869 -7.16 -12.45 -3.96
CA TYR A 869 -7.94 -11.50 -3.21
C TYR A 869 -7.09 -10.34 -2.69
N GLY A 870 -5.94 -10.63 -2.08
CA GLY A 870 -5.02 -9.60 -1.60
C GLY A 870 -4.45 -8.73 -2.72
N LEU A 871 -4.00 -9.36 -3.82
CA LEU A 871 -3.47 -8.65 -4.99
C LEU A 871 -4.55 -7.84 -5.72
N GLU A 872 -5.79 -8.33 -5.78
CA GLU A 872 -6.89 -7.60 -6.40
C GLU A 872 -7.35 -6.44 -5.51
N LEU A 873 -7.34 -6.57 -4.17
CA LEU A 873 -7.58 -5.47 -3.24
C LEU A 873 -6.51 -4.37 -3.32
N GLU A 874 -5.24 -4.76 -3.22
CA GLU A 874 -4.12 -3.83 -3.36
C GLU A 874 -4.08 -3.23 -4.78
N GLY A 875 -4.49 -4.01 -5.78
CA GLY A 875 -4.73 -3.60 -7.17
C GLY A 875 -5.98 -2.71 -7.39
N ILE A 876 -6.76 -2.41 -6.35
CA ILE A 876 -7.90 -1.46 -6.40
C ILE A 876 -7.66 -0.23 -5.53
N MET A 877 -7.05 -0.44 -4.36
CA MET A 877 -6.98 0.57 -3.30
C MET A 877 -5.54 0.99 -2.98
N GLY A 878 -4.55 0.41 -3.67
CA GLY A 878 -3.13 0.63 -3.42
C GLY A 878 -2.62 -0.08 -2.16
N GLU A 879 -1.38 0.21 -1.81
CA GLU A 879 -0.64 -0.42 -0.70
C GLU A 879 -1.34 -0.32 0.66
N ALA A 880 -2.14 0.73 0.88
CA ALA A 880 -2.94 0.90 2.09
C ALA A 880 -4.03 -0.18 2.28
N ALA A 881 -4.29 -1.02 1.27
CA ALA A 881 -5.24 -2.13 1.35
C ALA A 881 -4.56 -3.51 1.38
N ARG A 882 -3.25 -3.56 1.67
CA ARG A 882 -2.52 -4.82 1.76
C ARG A 882 -3.19 -5.77 2.75
N TYR A 883 -3.51 -6.97 2.27
CA TYR A 883 -4.41 -7.89 2.95
C TYR A 883 -3.68 -8.75 4.00
N PRO A 884 -4.14 -8.77 5.27
CA PRO A 884 -3.48 -9.52 6.35
C PRO A 884 -3.84 -11.01 6.38
N THR A 885 -3.62 -11.73 5.27
CA THR A 885 -3.99 -13.16 5.17
C THR A 885 -3.24 -14.04 6.18
N ALA A 886 -3.94 -15.01 6.76
CA ALA A 886 -3.35 -16.03 7.63
C ALA A 886 -2.61 -17.13 6.85
N ASN A 887 -2.88 -17.28 5.56
CA ASN A 887 -2.29 -18.32 4.72
C ASN A 887 -0.83 -17.98 4.39
N LYS A 888 0.10 -18.89 4.72
CA LYS A 888 1.55 -18.65 4.62
C LYS A 888 2.03 -18.44 3.19
N GLU A 889 1.53 -19.24 2.25
CA GLU A 889 1.90 -19.14 0.85
C GLU A 889 1.31 -17.86 0.23
N ALA A 890 0.06 -17.54 0.56
CA ALA A 890 -0.55 -16.31 0.10
C ALA A 890 0.17 -15.07 0.63
N PHE A 891 0.52 -15.07 1.92
CA PHE A 891 1.28 -13.98 2.55
C PHE A 891 2.62 -13.74 1.85
N ALA A 892 3.32 -14.81 1.44
CA ALA A 892 4.58 -14.73 0.70
C ALA A 892 4.43 -14.19 -0.73
N SER A 893 3.24 -14.27 -1.32
CA SER A 893 2.97 -13.73 -2.67
C SER A 893 2.67 -12.23 -2.68
N LEU A 894 2.33 -11.65 -1.52
CA LEU A 894 1.94 -10.25 -1.40
C LEU A 894 3.16 -9.31 -1.58
N PRO A 895 2.95 -8.08 -2.04
CA PRO A 895 4.02 -7.22 -2.55
C PRO A 895 4.77 -6.40 -1.49
N TRP A 896 5.22 -7.09 -0.45
CA TRP A 896 6.11 -6.54 0.57
C TRP A 896 7.50 -6.21 0.01
N LEU A 897 8.16 -5.21 0.57
CA LEU A 897 9.61 -5.11 0.44
C LEU A 897 10.26 -6.34 1.11
N VAL A 898 11.41 -6.77 0.61
CA VAL A 898 12.08 -7.96 1.14
C VAL A 898 12.42 -7.81 2.63
N SER A 899 12.86 -6.62 3.05
CA SER A 899 13.15 -6.31 4.46
C SER A 899 11.90 -6.37 5.35
N GLU A 900 10.78 -5.81 4.88
CA GLU A 900 9.48 -5.82 5.55
C GLU A 900 8.93 -7.25 5.68
N TYR A 901 8.97 -8.01 4.60
CA TYR A 901 8.57 -9.42 4.58
C TYR A 901 9.35 -10.22 5.63
N ASN A 902 10.68 -10.07 5.66
CA ASN A 902 11.55 -10.78 6.59
C ASN A 902 11.25 -10.40 8.06
N ALA A 903 10.95 -9.13 8.34
CA ALA A 903 10.55 -8.68 9.67
C ALA A 903 9.22 -9.31 10.10
N LEU A 904 8.20 -9.28 9.24
CA LEU A 904 6.87 -9.86 9.50
C LEU A 904 6.94 -11.38 9.66
N TYR A 905 7.50 -12.07 8.67
CA TYR A 905 7.60 -13.53 8.67
C TYR A 905 8.39 -14.02 9.89
N GLY A 906 9.48 -13.31 10.22
CA GLY A 906 10.27 -13.59 11.41
C GLY A 906 9.50 -13.45 12.74
N GLN A 907 8.55 -12.52 12.83
CA GLN A 907 7.63 -12.43 13.97
C GLN A 907 6.57 -13.53 13.92
N MET A 908 6.05 -13.87 12.73
CA MET A 908 5.03 -14.90 12.52
C MET A 908 5.48 -16.29 12.98
N GLU A 909 6.77 -16.61 12.85
CA GLU A 909 7.38 -17.83 13.39
C GLU A 909 7.32 -17.92 14.93
N ASN A 910 7.12 -16.79 15.61
CA ASN A 910 7.12 -16.67 17.07
C ASN A 910 5.78 -16.12 17.58
N LEU A 911 4.68 -16.65 17.08
CA LEU A 911 3.33 -16.29 17.53
C LEU A 911 2.72 -17.36 18.43
N LYS A 912 1.85 -16.93 19.34
CA LYS A 912 0.91 -17.81 20.06
C LYS A 912 -0.48 -17.18 20.03
N GLY A 913 -1.48 -17.93 19.61
CA GLY A 913 -2.84 -17.43 19.65
C GLY A 913 -3.38 -17.43 21.08
N ILE A 914 -4.40 -16.62 21.32
CA ILE A 914 -5.09 -16.59 22.61
C ILE A 914 -6.17 -17.67 22.58
N PRO A 915 -6.03 -18.75 23.37
CA PRO A 915 -6.98 -19.86 23.35
C PRO A 915 -8.36 -19.38 23.80
N GLN A 916 -9.41 -19.89 23.15
CA GLN A 916 -10.78 -19.64 23.59
C GLN A 916 -11.29 -20.78 24.47
N VAL A 917 -12.10 -20.46 25.48
CA VAL A 917 -12.73 -21.42 26.41
C VAL A 917 -14.18 -21.02 26.69
N PRO A 918 -15.06 -21.93 27.16
CA PRO A 918 -16.37 -21.55 27.67
C PRO A 918 -16.25 -20.48 28.77
N GLY A 919 -16.85 -19.31 28.58
CA GLY A 919 -16.68 -18.16 29.49
C GLY A 919 -15.42 -17.32 29.24
N GLY A 920 -14.63 -17.64 28.20
CA GLY A 920 -13.35 -17.00 27.88
C GLY A 920 -13.44 -15.49 27.65
N TYR A 921 -14.56 -15.00 27.09
CA TYR A 921 -14.86 -13.58 26.92
C TYR A 921 -14.79 -12.75 28.23
N PHE A 922 -14.93 -13.40 29.38
CA PHE A 922 -14.76 -12.77 30.70
C PHE A 922 -13.29 -12.60 31.10
N SER A 923 -12.35 -13.30 30.47
CA SER A 923 -10.94 -13.33 30.87
C SER A 923 -10.29 -11.96 30.65
N TRP A 924 -10.19 -11.51 29.39
CA TRP A 924 -9.66 -10.18 29.09
C TRP A 924 -10.45 -9.06 29.76
N ARG A 925 -11.79 -9.14 29.74
CA ARG A 925 -12.65 -8.14 30.41
C ARG A 925 -12.22 -7.93 31.85
N ASN A 926 -11.93 -9.00 32.60
CA ASN A 926 -11.56 -8.91 34.00
C ASN A 926 -10.08 -8.63 34.23
N VAL A 927 -9.17 -9.04 33.32
CA VAL A 927 -7.79 -8.51 33.31
C VAL A 927 -7.80 -6.99 33.11
N ARG A 928 -8.61 -6.48 32.18
CA ARG A 928 -8.79 -5.04 31.94
C ARG A 928 -9.43 -4.33 33.13
N ASN A 929 -10.39 -4.96 33.82
CA ASN A 929 -10.94 -4.41 35.07
C ASN A 929 -9.88 -4.36 36.19
N ALA A 930 -9.05 -5.40 36.33
CA ALA A 930 -7.94 -5.41 37.27
C ALA A 930 -6.93 -4.30 36.94
N PHE A 931 -6.63 -4.12 35.65
CA PHE A 931 -5.78 -3.04 35.16
C PHE A 931 -6.38 -1.67 35.52
N TYR A 932 -7.68 -1.47 35.28
CA TYR A 932 -8.38 -0.25 35.63
C TYR A 932 -8.27 0.06 37.14
N LYS A 933 -8.46 -0.96 37.99
CA LYS A 933 -8.33 -0.80 39.46
C LYS A 933 -6.93 -0.44 39.92
N THR A 934 -5.93 -0.95 39.21
CA THR A 934 -4.51 -0.76 39.54
C THR A 934 -3.96 0.55 39.01
N VAL A 935 -4.21 0.84 37.72
CA VAL A 935 -3.57 1.93 36.98
C VAL A 935 -4.43 3.20 36.97
N ILE A 936 -5.74 3.06 36.78
CA ILE A 936 -6.65 4.20 36.61
C ILE A 936 -7.15 4.69 37.97
N SER A 937 -7.90 3.85 38.71
CA SER A 937 -8.44 4.25 39.99
C SER A 937 -7.42 4.19 41.13
N LYS A 938 -6.31 3.46 40.94
CA LYS A 938 -5.23 3.27 41.93
C LYS A 938 -5.76 2.83 43.30
N THR A 939 -6.77 1.96 43.28
CA THR A 939 -7.47 1.48 44.49
C THR A 939 -6.97 0.14 44.98
N MET A 940 -6.17 -0.58 44.18
CA MET A 940 -5.69 -1.92 44.48
C MET A 940 -4.27 -2.12 43.93
N GLU A 941 -3.49 -2.96 44.60
CA GLU A 941 -2.20 -3.40 44.09
C GLU A 941 -2.36 -4.45 42.97
N PRO A 942 -1.43 -4.57 42.00
CA PRO A 942 -1.60 -5.44 40.84
C PRO A 942 -1.95 -6.90 41.19
N ARG A 943 -1.28 -7.46 42.23
CA ARG A 943 -1.53 -8.83 42.70
C ARG A 943 -2.94 -8.97 43.27
N GLU A 944 -3.36 -8.03 44.09
CA GLU A 944 -4.68 -8.04 44.74
C GLU A 944 -5.78 -7.97 43.68
N ALA A 945 -5.67 -6.99 42.76
CA ALA A 945 -6.63 -6.78 41.69
C ALA A 945 -6.76 -8.02 40.80
N LEU A 946 -5.65 -8.56 40.27
CA LEU A 946 -5.73 -9.72 39.39
C LEU A 946 -6.28 -10.95 40.11
N THR A 947 -5.85 -11.19 41.35
CA THR A 947 -6.32 -12.35 42.13
C THR A 947 -7.84 -12.28 42.38
N GLU A 948 -8.38 -11.11 42.71
CA GLU A 948 -9.82 -10.91 42.86
C GLU A 948 -10.55 -11.21 41.55
N TYR A 949 -10.10 -10.60 40.46
CA TYR A 949 -10.76 -10.73 39.17
C TYR A 949 -10.64 -12.14 38.56
N VAL A 950 -9.59 -12.89 38.88
CA VAL A 950 -9.47 -14.31 38.51
C VAL A 950 -10.56 -15.17 39.15
N ARG A 951 -11.09 -14.81 40.32
CA ARG A 951 -12.24 -15.52 40.91
C ARG A 951 -13.47 -15.37 40.02
N TYR A 952 -13.78 -14.17 39.55
CA TYR A 952 -14.89 -13.93 38.63
C TYR A 952 -14.70 -14.65 37.29
N ILE A 953 -13.47 -14.73 36.78
CA ILE A 953 -13.15 -15.50 35.57
C ILE A 953 -13.47 -16.97 35.79
N ASN A 954 -13.01 -17.58 36.90
CA ASN A 954 -13.26 -18.98 37.18
C ASN A 954 -14.74 -19.28 37.46
N GLU A 955 -15.46 -18.37 38.14
CA GLU A 955 -16.91 -18.48 38.35
C GLU A 955 -17.67 -18.50 37.01
N GLU A 956 -17.32 -17.61 36.08
CA GLU A 956 -17.94 -17.56 34.75
C GLU A 956 -17.58 -18.80 33.90
N ILE A 957 -16.31 -19.23 33.93
CA ILE A 957 -15.89 -20.46 33.25
C ILE A 957 -16.70 -21.65 33.79
N ASN A 958 -16.80 -21.80 35.13
CA ASN A 958 -17.59 -22.86 35.74
C ASN A 958 -19.08 -22.75 35.41
N TYR A 959 -19.64 -21.55 35.39
CA TYR A 959 -21.04 -21.31 35.00
C TYR A 959 -21.31 -21.74 33.57
N LYS A 960 -20.47 -21.32 32.60
CA LYS A 960 -20.61 -21.71 31.19
C LYS A 960 -20.34 -23.18 30.95
N ARG A 961 -19.38 -23.78 31.67
CA ARG A 961 -19.16 -25.23 31.60
C ARG A 961 -20.37 -26.01 32.10
N LYS A 962 -21.02 -25.57 33.18
CA LYS A 962 -22.31 -26.15 33.64
C LYS A 962 -23.42 -25.97 32.60
N GLU A 963 -23.56 -24.77 32.03
CA GLU A 963 -24.55 -24.47 30.97
C GLU A 963 -24.40 -25.41 29.77
N PHE A 964 -23.17 -25.73 29.37
CA PHE A 964 -22.88 -26.59 28.23
C PHE A 964 -22.65 -28.06 28.59
N ASN A 965 -22.96 -28.49 29.83
CA ASN A 965 -22.76 -29.86 30.33
C ASN A 965 -21.31 -30.38 30.20
N LEU A 966 -20.33 -29.51 30.41
CA LEU A 966 -18.90 -29.82 30.39
C LEU A 966 -18.37 -30.07 31.82
N PRO A 967 -17.32 -30.89 32.00
CA PRO A 967 -16.72 -31.13 33.32
C PRO A 967 -16.22 -29.82 33.94
N VAL A 968 -16.63 -29.51 35.16
CA VAL A 968 -16.08 -28.38 35.94
C VAL A 968 -14.81 -28.82 36.69
N MET A 969 -13.99 -27.87 37.15
CA MET A 969 -12.97 -28.21 38.14
C MET A 969 -13.68 -28.52 39.47
N ASP A 970 -13.34 -29.64 40.11
CA ASP A 970 -13.75 -29.90 41.49
C ASP A 970 -13.16 -28.79 42.39
N GLU A 971 -13.97 -28.25 43.31
CA GLU A 971 -13.59 -27.12 44.20
C GLU A 971 -12.33 -27.37 45.03
#